data_AF-A0A418WYF7-F1
#
_entry.id   AF-A0A418WYF7-F1
#
_cell.length_a   1.000
_cell.length_b   1.000
_cell.length_c   1.000
_cell.angle_alpha   90.00
_cell.angle_beta   90.00
_cell.angle_gamma   90.00
#
_symmetry.space_group_name_H-M   'P 1'
#
loop_
_entity.id
_entity.type
_entity.pdbx_description
1 polymer ?
#
loop_
_entity_poly.entity_id
_entity_poly.type
_entity_poly.pdbx_seq_one_letter_code
_entity_poly.pdbx_strand_id
1 'polypeptide(L)'
;MNKAEELSLTRRMLYSMNMRKLMINIIRHLVPRYWIRHQQAKFILRSLVAIILIAFAIPSHALTGTIPSGGSKYPLYPGLDISNVCYLLGVGQFATSDIGGVKWDWGLMSAQGDPLSVPGPDWNNAGAICINYPADYETSALYPRPVFRPTPPLCPPGPIFSYDPATPDVCKWTCPGDQVLVGYQCGGSKDEGPPCCEGSSPFPIHGGTGNKYWSDTDYESAANHGLIFRRYYNSRAAGTARVLGAGWSHNYDRIVTAGMKINGVSSVTVSRPGGSTYIFTANGTSYVAQDGDVTDRLIPQTDGTGKVITWEYSVAADGSVETYDAAGKLLSIRNRVDLTQTLTYSDTTTAPAIAPAPGLLLKVTDAYGRMIDFTYDSSGRINKMTDPSGGEYRYAYDADNNLVSVTLPDTKVKGYSYNEAAYTGGNTLPHTLTGVTDENGSRLASYTYDAQGRAYIGQHAGGVDQYQLNFSPDGSSTTTIDPLGTARTYSYTSILGVTRATGQSQPAGAGSAAATRSTTYDSNGNVKSRTDWNGNLTTYDYDLVRNLQTRRTEASGTPQARMITTAWHPTRDVPEKIAEPKRVIMFSYDSLGNMLGKTLQATSDATGVQGFSASVVGTPRTWTYTYNTAGQVLTATGARTDIDDTTTYTYDSHGNLATVTNALQHVTTLSNYDANGRVGRIVDQNGLITDLAYSPRGWLTSKTVGGETTTYDHDGVGQLTKVTLPDDGYISYTYDPAHRLTHVADNLGNSITYTLDAMGNRLKEEVKDAGGTLARQTTRIYDALNRLQQITGGQQ
;
A
#
# COMPACT_ATOMS: atom_id res chain seq x y z
N MET A 1 -42.27 -31.34 5.37
CA MET A 1 -41.96 -30.62 4.11
C MET A 1 -43.14 -29.69 3.85
N ASN A 2 -43.01 -28.37 3.77
CA ASN A 2 -41.83 -27.60 3.40
C ASN A 2 -41.44 -26.52 4.43
N LYS A 3 -40.69 -26.96 5.46
CA LYS A 3 -39.85 -26.09 6.30
C LYS A 3 -38.82 -25.30 5.47
N ALA A 4 -38.53 -25.76 4.24
CA ALA A 4 -37.66 -25.07 3.29
C ALA A 4 -38.32 -23.83 2.65
N GLU A 5 -39.65 -23.82 2.45
CA GLU A 5 -40.36 -22.67 1.85
C GLU A 5 -40.58 -21.54 2.86
N GLU A 6 -40.88 -21.87 4.13
CA GLU A 6 -40.97 -20.91 5.24
C GLU A 6 -39.62 -20.22 5.54
N LEU A 7 -38.51 -20.97 5.47
CA LEU A 7 -37.15 -20.41 5.59
C LEU A 7 -36.79 -19.49 4.41
N SER A 8 -37.31 -19.75 3.19
CA SER A 8 -37.07 -18.90 2.02
C SER A 8 -37.84 -17.57 2.10
N LEU A 9 -39.09 -17.59 2.58
CA LEU A 9 -39.93 -16.40 2.75
C LEU A 9 -39.42 -15.51 3.90
N THR A 10 -38.99 -16.12 5.01
CA THR A 10 -38.42 -15.40 6.14
C THR A 10 -37.02 -14.81 5.79
N ARG A 11 -36.24 -15.47 4.92
CA ARG A 11 -34.99 -14.94 4.37
C ARG A 11 -35.22 -13.78 3.40
N ARG A 12 -36.17 -13.90 2.46
CA ARG A 12 -36.54 -12.80 1.54
C ARG A 12 -37.01 -11.54 2.27
N MET A 13 -37.76 -11.68 3.38
CA MET A 13 -38.14 -10.54 4.23
C MET A 13 -36.96 -9.96 5.03
N LEU A 14 -36.04 -10.79 5.55
CA LEU A 14 -34.83 -10.32 6.24
C LEU A 14 -33.87 -9.57 5.30
N TYR A 15 -33.76 -9.98 4.03
CA TYR A 15 -32.89 -9.33 3.03
C TYR A 15 -33.41 -7.97 2.57
N SER A 16 -34.72 -7.81 2.32
CA SER A 16 -35.30 -6.48 2.01
C SER A 16 -35.23 -5.50 3.21
N MET A 17 -35.37 -5.99 4.44
CA MET A 17 -35.12 -5.20 5.65
C MET A 17 -33.64 -4.86 5.82
N ASN A 18 -32.73 -5.71 5.33
CA ASN A 18 -31.29 -5.46 5.34
C ASN A 18 -30.88 -4.40 4.32
N MET A 19 -31.52 -4.24 3.16
CA MET A 19 -31.27 -3.10 2.25
C MET A 19 -31.60 -1.75 2.92
N ARG A 20 -32.78 -1.65 3.57
CA ARG A 20 -33.13 -0.45 4.38
C ARG A 20 -32.18 -0.27 5.57
N LYS A 21 -31.78 -1.33 6.28
CA LYS A 21 -30.85 -1.25 7.42
C LYS A 21 -29.40 -1.01 7.01
N LEU A 22 -28.96 -1.46 5.83
CA LEU A 22 -27.62 -1.26 5.29
C LEU A 22 -27.46 0.19 4.83
N MET A 23 -28.45 0.77 4.13
CA MET A 23 -28.48 2.21 3.89
C MET A 23 -28.67 3.02 5.17
N ILE A 24 -29.57 2.64 6.10
CA ILE A 24 -29.70 3.33 7.39
C ILE A 24 -28.40 3.22 8.22
N ASN A 25 -27.64 2.13 8.14
CA ASN A 25 -26.36 1.99 8.83
C ASN A 25 -25.21 2.71 8.12
N ILE A 26 -25.18 2.77 6.78
CA ILE A 26 -24.25 3.61 6.01
C ILE A 26 -24.54 5.10 6.28
N ILE A 27 -25.82 5.49 6.38
CA ILE A 27 -26.26 6.83 6.76
C ILE A 27 -26.00 7.11 8.26
N ARG A 28 -26.05 6.11 9.15
CA ARG A 28 -25.80 6.25 10.60
C ARG A 28 -24.33 6.18 11.01
N HIS A 29 -23.47 5.48 10.28
CA HIS A 29 -22.04 5.30 10.63
C HIS A 29 -21.13 6.41 10.07
N LEU A 30 -21.69 7.38 9.35
CA LEU A 30 -20.99 8.59 8.87
C LEU A 30 -21.36 9.86 9.67
N VAL A 31 -21.92 9.73 10.88
CA VAL A 31 -22.30 10.87 11.73
C VAL A 31 -21.69 10.72 13.13
N PRO A 32 -20.79 11.62 13.58
CA PRO A 32 -20.52 11.80 15.00
C PRO A 32 -21.66 12.60 15.63
N ARG A 33 -22.40 12.04 16.60
CA ARG A 33 -23.40 12.80 17.37
C ARG A 33 -22.96 12.98 18.82
N TYR A 34 -22.49 14.18 19.15
CA TYR A 34 -22.55 14.75 20.50
C TYR A 34 -23.84 15.60 20.63
N TRP A 35 -24.75 15.17 21.54
CA TRP A 35 -25.53 15.91 22.59
C TRP A 35 -26.18 17.30 22.25
N ILE A 36 -27.44 17.71 22.55
CA ILE A 36 -28.41 17.55 23.68
C ILE A 36 -29.83 18.08 23.31
N ARG A 37 -30.91 17.45 23.84
CA ARG A 37 -31.90 18.08 24.77
C ARG A 37 -32.72 17.05 25.58
N HIS A 38 -32.40 17.04 26.87
CA HIS A 38 -33.04 16.57 28.12
C HIS A 38 -34.53 17.00 28.28
N GLN A 39 -35.40 16.53 29.20
CA GLN A 39 -35.40 15.68 30.41
C GLN A 39 -36.87 15.22 30.66
N GLN A 40 -37.11 14.03 31.24
CA GLN A 40 -37.87 13.80 32.50
C GLN A 40 -38.20 12.29 32.70
N ALA A 41 -38.13 11.87 33.97
CA ALA A 41 -38.64 10.65 34.62
C ALA A 41 -37.77 9.37 34.64
N LYS A 42 -37.66 8.85 35.88
CA LYS A 42 -36.76 7.85 36.46
C LYS A 42 -37.43 6.48 36.62
N PHE A 43 -36.60 5.42 36.65
CA PHE A 43 -36.71 4.17 37.42
C PHE A 43 -37.96 3.27 37.27
N ILE A 44 -37.77 1.98 36.93
CA ILE A 44 -38.11 0.81 37.78
C ILE A 44 -37.71 -0.53 37.09
N LEU A 45 -37.06 -1.39 37.90
CA LEU A 45 -36.88 -2.85 37.88
C LEU A 45 -36.12 -3.58 36.74
N ARG A 46 -34.94 -4.11 37.12
CA ARG A 46 -34.42 -5.40 36.64
C ARG A 46 -35.02 -6.55 37.46
N SER A 47 -35.33 -7.63 36.74
CA SER A 47 -35.40 -9.04 37.17
C SER A 47 -36.65 -9.51 37.92
N LEU A 48 -37.48 -10.33 37.24
CA LEU A 48 -37.77 -11.70 37.67
C LEU A 48 -38.66 -12.50 36.67
N VAL A 49 -38.30 -13.78 36.55
CA VAL A 49 -39.06 -14.98 36.13
C VAL A 49 -39.12 -15.39 34.65
N ALA A 50 -38.25 -16.34 34.31
CA ALA A 50 -38.58 -17.50 33.48
C ALA A 50 -39.00 -18.68 34.40
N ILE A 51 -39.91 -19.57 33.94
CA ILE A 51 -40.12 -21.01 34.28
C ILE A 51 -41.39 -21.45 33.51
N ILE A 52 -41.38 -22.52 32.70
CA ILE A 52 -41.79 -23.94 32.97
C ILE A 52 -41.37 -24.74 31.70
N LEU A 53 -40.88 -25.99 31.67
CA LEU A 53 -40.25 -26.97 32.58
C LEU A 53 -39.84 -28.14 31.65
N ILE A 54 -38.68 -28.76 31.88
CA ILE A 54 -38.39 -30.14 31.48
C ILE A 54 -38.63 -31.00 32.73
N ALA A 55 -39.34 -32.12 32.58
CA ALA A 55 -39.46 -33.14 33.62
C ALA A 55 -39.31 -34.54 33.01
N PHE A 56 -38.33 -35.31 33.50
CA PHE A 56 -38.53 -36.68 33.99
C PHE A 56 -37.40 -37.09 34.99
N ALA A 57 -37.84 -37.61 36.15
CA ALA A 57 -37.19 -38.55 37.12
C ALA A 57 -36.16 -38.09 38.21
N ILE A 58 -36.65 -37.60 39.38
CA ILE A 58 -36.67 -38.14 40.79
C ILE A 58 -35.43 -38.97 41.31
N PRO A 59 -35.03 -38.97 42.62
CA PRO A 59 -34.67 -37.92 43.63
C PRO A 59 -33.40 -38.31 44.49
N SER A 60 -32.82 -37.54 45.43
CA SER A 60 -33.26 -37.30 46.82
C SER A 60 -32.05 -36.96 47.77
N HIS A 61 -32.37 -36.34 48.92
CA HIS A 61 -31.59 -36.03 50.16
C HIS A 61 -30.84 -34.67 50.16
N ALA A 62 -31.33 -33.59 50.80
CA ALA A 62 -31.61 -33.29 52.22
C ALA A 62 -30.34 -33.10 53.07
N LEU A 63 -30.07 -31.86 53.54
CA LEU A 63 -29.89 -31.49 54.96
C LEU A 63 -29.54 -29.99 55.15
N THR A 64 -30.38 -29.38 55.96
CA THR A 64 -30.34 -28.20 56.84
C THR A 64 -28.98 -27.72 57.40
N GLY A 65 -28.85 -26.41 57.69
CA GLY A 65 -28.07 -25.93 58.86
C GLY A 65 -27.46 -24.52 58.76
N THR A 66 -27.83 -23.64 59.69
CA THR A 66 -27.54 -22.20 59.83
C THR A 66 -26.20 -21.84 60.52
N ILE A 67 -25.77 -20.59 60.27
CA ILE A 67 -24.62 -19.79 60.80
C ILE A 67 -24.76 -19.52 62.32
N PRO A 68 -23.68 -19.20 63.12
CA PRO A 68 -23.36 -17.79 63.40
C PRO A 68 -21.87 -17.42 63.71
N SER A 69 -21.69 -16.11 63.84
CA SER A 69 -20.55 -15.18 64.04
C SER A 69 -19.57 -15.34 65.22
N GLY A 70 -18.37 -14.73 65.08
CA GLY A 70 -17.54 -14.19 66.17
C GLY A 70 -16.12 -13.76 65.73
N GLY A 71 -15.76 -12.48 65.89
CA GLY A 71 -14.50 -11.88 65.39
C GLY A 71 -13.37 -11.68 66.42
N SER A 72 -12.16 -11.31 65.94
CA SER A 72 -11.13 -10.53 66.67
C SER A 72 -9.84 -10.25 65.85
N LYS A 73 -9.52 -8.95 65.74
CA LYS A 73 -8.18 -8.27 65.85
C LYS A 73 -7.25 -8.01 64.62
N TYR A 74 -7.03 -6.69 64.44
CA TYR A 74 -6.15 -5.78 63.65
C TYR A 74 -4.60 -5.99 63.67
N PRO A 75 -3.70 -5.16 63.03
CA PRO A 75 -3.88 -3.99 62.09
C PRO A 75 -2.94 -3.87 60.83
N LEU A 76 -3.44 -3.13 59.80
CA LEU A 76 -2.88 -2.10 58.84
C LEU A 76 -1.38 -2.11 58.42
N TYR A 77 -0.92 -1.94 57.15
CA TYR A 77 -1.21 -1.02 56.00
C TYR A 77 -0.44 -1.52 54.71
N PRO A 78 -0.45 -0.87 53.51
CA PRO A 78 -1.51 -0.32 52.63
C PRO A 78 -1.43 -0.86 51.16
N GLY A 79 -2.44 -0.62 50.32
CA GLY A 79 -2.27 -0.70 48.85
C GLY A 79 -3.46 -1.19 48.01
N LEU A 80 -4.63 -0.56 48.12
CA LEU A 80 -5.70 -0.64 47.13
C LEU A 80 -6.11 0.81 46.84
N ASP A 81 -5.68 1.32 45.69
CA ASP A 81 -6.11 2.63 45.21
C ASP A 81 -7.30 2.45 44.27
N ILE A 82 -8.42 3.01 44.71
CA ILE A 82 -9.66 3.16 43.99
C ILE A 82 -9.73 4.66 43.66
N SER A 83 -9.32 5.04 42.46
CA SER A 83 -9.50 6.41 41.98
C SER A 83 -9.65 6.41 40.45
N ASN A 84 -10.84 5.99 40.00
CA ASN A 84 -11.32 6.24 38.64
C ASN A 84 -12.71 6.90 38.71
N VAL A 85 -12.74 8.15 39.17
CA VAL A 85 -13.79 9.12 38.85
C VAL A 85 -13.16 10.51 38.84
N CYS A 86 -13.10 11.15 37.68
CA CYS A 86 -13.03 12.61 37.59
C CYS A 86 -13.81 13.10 36.37
N TYR A 87 -14.81 13.93 36.64
CA TYR A 87 -15.55 14.75 35.68
C TYR A 87 -14.65 15.84 35.11
N LEU A 88 -14.85 16.18 33.83
CA LEU A 88 -14.37 17.44 33.25
C LEU A 88 -15.56 18.18 32.64
N LEU A 89 -15.93 19.28 33.31
CA LEU A 89 -16.82 20.32 32.83
C LEU A 89 -16.09 21.09 31.71
N GLY A 90 -16.58 20.99 30.49
CA GLY A 90 -16.20 21.87 29.39
C GLY A 90 -16.99 23.18 29.46
N VAL A 91 -16.28 24.28 29.68
CA VAL A 91 -16.80 25.64 29.55
C VAL A 91 -16.87 25.97 28.06
N GLY A 92 -18.07 26.04 27.50
CA GLY A 92 -18.33 26.57 26.16
C GLY A 92 -18.55 28.08 26.23
N GLN A 93 -17.69 28.86 25.56
CA GLN A 93 -17.99 30.24 25.21
C GLN A 93 -18.99 30.25 24.05
N PHE A 94 -20.20 30.70 24.34
CA PHE A 94 -21.18 31.11 23.34
C PHE A 94 -20.87 32.54 22.89
N ALA A 95 -20.77 32.76 21.58
CA ALA A 95 -20.91 34.08 21.01
C ALA A 95 -22.37 34.52 21.17
N THR A 96 -22.58 35.58 21.95
CA THR A 96 -23.86 36.23 22.17
C THR A 96 -24.21 37.13 20.99
N SER A 97 -25.40 36.95 20.43
CA SER A 97 -26.07 37.95 19.60
C SER A 97 -26.61 39.08 20.51
N ASP A 98 -26.30 40.32 20.14
CA ASP A 98 -26.82 41.54 20.75
C ASP A 98 -28.35 41.57 20.82
N ILE A 99 -28.92 41.64 22.03
CA ILE A 99 -30.14 42.43 22.32
C ILE A 99 -30.09 42.92 23.78
N GLY A 100 -29.87 44.22 23.95
CA GLY A 100 -30.52 45.08 24.95
C GLY A 100 -30.39 44.79 26.46
N GLY A 101 -29.51 45.55 27.11
CA GLY A 101 -29.81 46.29 28.36
C GLY A 101 -29.92 45.52 29.68
N VAL A 102 -28.96 45.75 30.58
CA VAL A 102 -29.11 46.27 31.96
C VAL A 102 -27.79 46.02 32.72
N LYS A 103 -27.18 47.10 33.23
CA LYS A 103 -25.99 47.12 34.08
C LYS A 103 -26.32 46.70 35.51
N TRP A 104 -25.39 46.03 36.21
CA TRP A 104 -25.07 46.28 37.62
C TRP A 104 -23.58 46.02 37.93
N ASP A 105 -22.99 46.94 38.68
CA ASP A 105 -21.58 47.10 39.03
C ASP A 105 -21.06 46.08 40.06
N TRP A 106 -19.75 45.77 39.99
CA TRP A 106 -19.00 45.06 41.04
C TRP A 106 -18.07 46.02 41.78
N GLY A 107 -18.24 46.10 43.10
CA GLY A 107 -17.38 46.83 44.03
C GLY A 107 -16.15 46.03 44.46
N LEU A 108 -15.01 46.72 44.48
CA LEU A 108 -13.71 46.29 45.00
C LEU A 108 -13.71 46.10 46.52
N MET A 109 -12.92 45.13 47.01
CA MET A 109 -12.16 45.29 48.27
C MET A 109 -10.91 44.38 48.28
N SER A 110 -9.78 45.01 48.58
CA SER A 110 -8.42 44.45 48.70
C SER A 110 -7.91 44.47 50.14
N ALA A 111 -7.03 43.53 50.52
CA ALA A 111 -5.94 43.70 51.50
C ALA A 111 -4.96 42.52 51.34
N GLN A 112 -3.77 42.70 50.75
CA GLN A 112 -2.46 43.16 51.32
C GLN A 112 -1.64 42.07 52.03
N GLY A 113 -0.46 41.77 51.48
CA GLY A 113 0.67 41.10 52.16
C GLY A 113 1.59 40.29 51.22
N ASP A 114 2.56 40.97 50.60
CA ASP A 114 3.69 40.42 49.79
C ASP A 114 5.03 40.78 50.49
N PRO A 115 6.23 40.30 50.09
CA PRO A 115 6.57 39.19 49.16
C PRO A 115 7.76 38.31 49.63
N LEU A 116 7.99 37.15 49.00
CA LEU A 116 9.34 36.63 48.69
C LEU A 116 9.29 35.72 47.45
N SER A 117 10.32 35.87 46.62
CA SER A 117 10.41 35.67 45.17
C SER A 117 10.90 34.30 44.69
N VAL A 118 10.26 33.73 43.65
CA VAL A 118 10.85 32.83 42.63
C VAL A 118 10.01 32.97 41.33
N PRO A 119 10.60 33.08 40.12
CA PRO A 119 9.87 33.49 38.90
C PRO A 119 8.91 32.42 38.36
N GLY A 120 7.70 32.86 38.03
CA GLY A 120 6.71 32.05 37.30
C GLY A 120 6.97 32.03 35.78
N PRO A 121 6.56 30.97 35.06
CA PRO A 121 6.54 30.97 33.61
C PRO A 121 5.27 31.63 33.06
N ASP A 122 5.49 32.50 32.07
CA ASP A 122 4.49 33.12 31.20
C ASP A 122 3.59 32.07 30.52
N TRP A 123 2.28 32.24 30.70
CA TRP A 123 1.26 31.52 29.95
C TRP A 123 1.03 32.24 28.61
N ASN A 124 1.84 31.88 27.62
CA ASN A 124 1.56 32.05 26.20
C ASN A 124 2.26 30.92 25.42
N ASN A 125 1.69 29.72 25.49
CA ASN A 125 2.05 28.57 24.65
C ASN A 125 0.96 27.51 24.72
N ALA A 126 -0.07 27.61 23.89
CA ALA A 126 -0.89 26.47 23.52
C ALA A 126 -0.27 25.83 22.26
N GLY A 127 0.90 25.23 22.45
CA GLY A 127 1.52 24.34 21.47
C GLY A 127 0.72 23.04 21.37
N ALA A 128 0.40 22.64 20.15
CA ALA A 128 -0.17 21.33 19.87
C ALA A 128 0.83 20.23 20.26
N ILE A 129 0.61 19.61 21.42
CA ILE A 129 1.26 18.36 21.79
C ILE A 129 0.64 17.26 20.92
N CYS A 130 1.35 16.83 19.88
CA CYS A 130 1.03 15.61 19.15
C CYS A 130 1.41 14.41 20.03
N ILE A 131 0.45 13.89 20.80
CA ILE A 131 0.56 12.57 21.42
C ILE A 131 0.19 11.54 20.35
N ASN A 132 1.20 10.83 19.84
CA ASN A 132 0.98 9.61 19.07
C ASN A 132 0.35 8.55 19.98
N TYR A 133 -0.89 8.14 19.67
CA TYR A 133 -1.51 6.97 20.26
C TYR A 133 -0.75 5.70 19.79
N PRO A 134 -0.28 4.83 20.70
CA PRO A 134 0.14 3.48 20.33
C PRO A 134 -1.09 2.67 19.91
N ALA A 135 -1.00 2.03 18.75
CA ALA A 135 -2.02 1.20 18.15
C ALA A 135 -2.10 -0.18 18.84
N ASP A 136 -2.55 -0.24 20.10
CA ASP A 136 -2.60 -1.51 20.84
C ASP A 136 -3.91 -1.67 21.63
N TYR A 137 -5.00 -2.11 20.98
CA TYR A 137 -6.10 -2.85 21.63
C TYR A 137 -6.90 -3.64 20.57
N GLU A 138 -6.29 -4.70 20.01
CA GLU A 138 -7.09 -5.79 19.45
C GLU A 138 -7.63 -6.64 20.61
N THR A 139 -8.94 -6.60 20.80
CA THR A 139 -9.64 -7.49 21.72
C THR A 139 -10.23 -8.67 20.96
N SER A 140 -9.73 -9.87 21.29
CA SER A 140 -10.38 -11.18 21.17
C SER A 140 -11.00 -11.57 19.81
N ALA A 141 -10.19 -12.22 18.98
CA ALA A 141 -10.68 -13.14 17.95
C ALA A 141 -11.10 -14.48 18.59
N LEU A 142 -12.41 -14.64 18.81
CA LEU A 142 -13.06 -15.95 18.78
C LEU A 142 -13.96 -15.91 17.54
N TYR A 143 -13.82 -16.93 16.67
CA TYR A 143 -14.31 -17.05 15.28
C TYR A 143 -13.44 -16.38 14.21
N PRO A 144 -12.54 -17.14 13.52
CA PRO A 144 -11.96 -16.68 12.29
C PRO A 144 -13.00 -16.81 11.19
N ARG A 145 -13.59 -15.69 10.77
CA ARG A 145 -14.12 -15.59 9.40
C ARG A 145 -12.92 -15.51 8.47
N PRO A 146 -12.90 -16.23 7.33
CA PRO A 146 -11.86 -16.05 6.33
C PRO A 146 -11.81 -14.56 5.98
N VAL A 147 -10.68 -13.92 6.25
CA VAL A 147 -10.44 -12.55 5.82
C VAL A 147 -10.18 -12.58 4.33
N PHE A 148 -11.25 -12.77 3.55
CA PHE A 148 -11.32 -12.10 2.27
C PHE A 148 -11.48 -10.63 2.62
N ARG A 149 -10.46 -9.83 2.34
CA ARG A 149 -10.72 -8.43 2.04
C ARG A 149 -11.55 -8.50 0.74
N PRO A 150 -12.87 -8.19 0.73
CA PRO A 150 -13.39 -7.60 -0.48
C PRO A 150 -12.50 -6.40 -0.69
N THR A 151 -11.74 -6.37 -1.78
CA THR A 151 -11.07 -5.13 -2.18
C THR A 151 -12.14 -4.04 -2.11
N PRO A 152 -11.99 -3.01 -1.26
CA PRO A 152 -12.62 -1.74 -1.57
C PRO A 152 -12.26 -1.37 -3.01
N PRO A 153 -12.93 -0.43 -3.67
CA PRO A 153 -12.38 0.14 -4.90
C PRO A 153 -11.02 0.75 -4.52
N LEU A 154 -9.97 -0.02 -4.74
CA LEU A 154 -8.62 0.25 -4.29
C LEU A 154 -7.88 0.78 -5.50
N CYS A 155 -7.06 1.76 -5.19
CA CYS A 155 -6.10 2.39 -6.06
C CYS A 155 -5.38 1.41 -6.99
N PRO A 156 -4.89 1.89 -8.14
CA PRO A 156 -4.19 1.05 -9.11
C PRO A 156 -3.12 0.20 -8.41
N PRO A 157 -2.97 -1.09 -8.72
CA PRO A 157 -1.97 -1.94 -8.09
C PRO A 157 -0.55 -1.41 -8.37
N GLY A 158 0.14 -0.95 -7.32
CA GLY A 158 1.52 -0.48 -7.38
C GLY A 158 2.07 -0.09 -6.00
N PRO A 159 3.40 -0.08 -5.80
CA PRO A 159 4.05 0.21 -4.50
C PRO A 159 3.88 1.65 -3.99
N ILE A 160 3.09 2.48 -4.67
CA ILE A 160 3.08 3.95 -4.54
C ILE A 160 1.69 4.52 -4.22
N PHE A 161 0.67 3.66 -4.13
CA PHE A 161 -0.67 4.05 -3.72
C PHE A 161 -0.96 3.45 -2.34
N SER A 162 -1.32 4.28 -1.36
CA SER A 162 -1.87 3.78 -0.11
C SER A 162 -3.14 4.52 0.29
N TYR A 163 -3.91 3.83 1.13
CA TYR A 163 -5.16 4.30 1.68
C TYR A 163 -4.90 5.32 2.78
N ASP A 164 -5.44 6.53 2.64
CA ASP A 164 -5.44 7.54 3.71
C ASP A 164 -6.64 7.30 4.64
N PRO A 165 -6.44 6.87 5.90
CA PRO A 165 -7.54 6.62 6.83
C PRO A 165 -8.33 7.88 7.20
N ALA A 166 -7.82 9.09 6.94
CA ALA A 166 -8.56 10.33 7.10
C ALA A 166 -9.46 10.66 5.89
N THR A 167 -9.21 10.05 4.72
CA THR A 167 -10.01 10.26 3.50
C THR A 167 -10.29 8.92 2.79
N PRO A 168 -11.28 8.13 3.27
CA PRO A 168 -11.51 6.73 2.88
C PRO A 168 -11.89 6.46 1.40
N ASP A 169 -11.96 7.52 0.57
CA ASP A 169 -12.39 7.45 -0.83
C ASP A 169 -11.35 8.07 -1.80
N VAL A 170 -10.15 8.43 -1.32
CA VAL A 170 -9.11 9.05 -2.13
C VAL A 170 -7.89 8.15 -2.20
N CYS A 171 -7.51 7.80 -3.43
CA CYS A 171 -6.24 7.18 -3.71
C CYS A 171 -5.15 8.23 -3.68
N LYS A 172 -4.41 8.29 -2.57
CA LYS A 172 -3.26 9.17 -2.48
C LYS A 172 -2.01 8.43 -2.88
N TRP A 173 -1.22 9.14 -3.68
CA TRP A 173 0.20 8.88 -3.80
C TRP A 173 0.84 9.16 -2.45
N THR A 174 0.97 8.13 -1.63
CA THR A 174 1.68 8.25 -0.35
C THR A 174 3.10 7.82 -0.57
N CYS A 175 4.02 8.77 -0.53
CA CYS A 175 5.39 8.44 -0.14
C CYS A 175 5.27 7.72 1.21
N PRO A 176 5.76 6.49 1.37
CA PRO A 176 5.79 5.88 2.67
C PRO A 176 6.65 6.77 3.56
N GLY A 177 6.03 7.45 4.52
CA GLY A 177 6.74 8.34 5.45
C GLY A 177 7.75 7.60 6.31
N ASP A 178 7.72 6.26 6.33
CA ASP A 178 8.57 5.42 7.19
C ASP A 178 8.56 3.92 6.78
N GLN A 179 8.27 3.57 5.52
CA GLN A 179 8.45 2.18 5.06
C GLN A 179 9.62 2.13 4.09
N VAL A 180 10.62 1.34 4.46
CA VAL A 180 11.68 0.88 3.58
C VAL A 180 11.00 0.17 2.39
N LEU A 181 10.84 0.87 1.27
CA LEU A 181 10.69 0.19 -0.01
C LEU A 181 12.06 -0.39 -0.32
N VAL A 182 12.25 -1.63 0.11
CA VAL A 182 13.34 -2.48 -0.28
C VAL A 182 13.34 -2.56 -1.82
N GLY A 183 14.32 -1.95 -2.48
CA GLY A 183 14.70 -2.31 -3.85
C GLY A 183 14.44 -1.33 -5.00
N TYR A 184 14.01 -0.08 -4.78
CA TYR A 184 13.98 0.91 -5.88
C TYR A 184 14.92 2.09 -5.59
N GLN A 185 16.17 1.93 -6.03
CA GLN A 185 17.14 3.02 -6.08
C GLN A 185 16.98 3.79 -7.40
N CYS A 186 16.72 5.10 -7.29
CA CYS A 186 16.84 6.03 -8.43
C CYS A 186 18.33 6.35 -8.64
N GLY A 187 18.79 6.62 -9.86
CA GLY A 187 20.09 7.27 -10.05
C GLY A 187 20.76 7.55 -11.41
N GLY A 188 20.67 8.72 -12.05
CA GLY A 188 21.37 9.09 -13.29
C GLY A 188 21.04 8.27 -14.54
N SER A 189 21.82 7.21 -14.77
CA SER A 189 21.52 6.07 -15.66
C SER A 189 20.73 4.97 -14.94
N LYS A 190 20.79 4.95 -13.61
CA LYS A 190 19.83 4.37 -12.66
C LYS A 190 18.56 5.26 -12.44
N ASP A 191 18.53 6.56 -12.78
CA ASP A 191 17.37 7.52 -12.62
C ASP A 191 16.39 7.38 -13.80
N GLU A 192 16.77 6.57 -14.77
CA GLU A 192 15.90 6.14 -15.85
C GLU A 192 14.81 5.19 -15.32
N GLY A 193 14.98 4.63 -14.11
CA GLY A 193 13.96 3.88 -13.38
C GLY A 193 12.71 4.67 -13.00
N PRO A 194 11.71 4.01 -12.36
CA PRO A 194 10.54 4.70 -11.83
C PRO A 194 10.98 5.81 -10.86
N PRO A 195 10.32 6.97 -10.88
CA PRO A 195 10.77 8.10 -10.09
C PRO A 195 10.62 7.83 -8.59
N CYS A 196 11.58 8.34 -7.82
CA CYS A 196 11.58 8.22 -6.36
C CYS A 196 10.40 8.96 -5.75
N CYS A 197 9.90 8.43 -4.62
CA CYS A 197 8.79 9.01 -3.89
C CYS A 197 9.03 10.48 -3.51
N GLU A 198 10.28 10.89 -3.28
CA GLU A 198 10.61 12.26 -2.90
C GLU A 198 10.89 13.12 -4.14
N GLY A 199 9.90 13.92 -4.54
CA GLY A 199 10.05 14.90 -5.63
C GLY A 199 9.54 14.43 -7.00
N SER A 200 8.65 13.45 -7.05
CA SER A 200 7.95 13.09 -8.29
C SER A 200 6.50 13.58 -8.30
N SER A 201 5.99 13.91 -9.49
CA SER A 201 4.56 14.14 -9.71
C SER A 201 3.80 12.80 -9.64
N PRO A 202 2.53 12.78 -9.22
CA PRO A 202 1.70 11.56 -9.25
C PRO A 202 1.54 10.94 -10.65
N PHE A 203 2.00 11.63 -11.71
CA PHE A 203 2.01 11.14 -13.11
C PHE A 203 3.33 10.49 -13.54
N PRO A 204 3.94 9.69 -12.65
CA PRO A 204 5.35 9.34 -12.64
C PRO A 204 6.28 10.21 -13.52
N ILE A 205 6.24 11.54 -13.37
CA ILE A 205 7.24 12.44 -13.94
C ILE A 205 8.28 12.70 -12.85
N HIS A 206 9.53 12.37 -13.12
CA HIS A 206 10.63 12.63 -12.21
C HIS A 206 10.89 14.15 -12.12
N GLY A 207 10.67 14.74 -10.94
CA GLY A 207 10.72 16.19 -10.79
C GLY A 207 12.08 16.83 -11.06
N GLY A 208 13.19 16.10 -10.85
CA GLY A 208 14.52 16.64 -11.14
C GLY A 208 15.00 16.43 -12.59
N THR A 209 14.39 15.52 -13.35
CA THR A 209 14.94 15.09 -14.66
C THR A 209 13.95 15.19 -15.82
N GLY A 210 12.66 15.37 -15.51
CA GLY A 210 11.56 15.35 -16.47
C GLY A 210 11.33 13.98 -17.12
N ASN A 211 11.93 12.90 -16.57
CA ASN A 211 11.70 11.56 -17.08
C ASN A 211 10.25 11.15 -16.80
N LYS A 212 9.49 10.90 -17.85
CA LYS A 212 8.17 10.29 -17.78
C LYS A 212 8.29 8.77 -17.78
N TYR A 213 7.85 8.17 -16.68
CA TYR A 213 7.70 6.73 -16.52
C TYR A 213 6.22 6.31 -16.55
N TRP A 214 5.91 5.13 -17.08
CA TRP A 214 4.58 4.53 -17.00
C TRP A 214 4.72 3.01 -16.89
N SER A 215 3.79 2.34 -16.19
CA SER A 215 3.82 0.89 -16.08
C SER A 215 2.43 0.31 -16.18
N ASP A 216 2.32 -0.81 -16.88
CA ASP A 216 1.10 -1.61 -16.96
C ASP A 216 1.42 -3.07 -16.65
N THR A 217 0.63 -3.66 -15.75
CA THR A 217 0.65 -5.10 -15.50
C THR A 217 -0.38 -5.75 -16.41
N ASP A 218 0.07 -6.51 -17.40
CA ASP A 218 -0.85 -7.24 -18.27
C ASP A 218 -1.29 -8.52 -17.57
N TYR A 219 -0.37 -9.22 -16.89
CA TYR A 219 -0.67 -10.47 -16.18
C TYR A 219 0.02 -10.54 -14.81
N GLU A 220 -0.70 -11.01 -13.79
CA GLU A 220 -0.16 -11.34 -12.47
C GLU A 220 -0.89 -12.56 -11.91
N SER A 221 -0.14 -13.62 -11.63
CA SER A 221 -0.68 -14.83 -11.01
C SER A 221 -1.16 -14.55 -9.58
N ALA A 222 -2.27 -15.15 -9.20
CA ALA A 222 -2.76 -15.14 -7.82
C ALA A 222 -2.06 -16.16 -6.89
N ALA A 223 -1.36 -17.17 -7.43
CA ALA A 223 -0.61 -18.06 -6.55
C ALA A 223 0.72 -17.47 -6.10
N ASN A 224 1.19 -17.96 -4.95
CA ASN A 224 2.42 -17.53 -4.31
C ASN A 224 3.62 -17.69 -5.23
N HIS A 225 4.48 -16.67 -5.30
CA HIS A 225 5.64 -16.60 -6.20
C HIS A 225 5.32 -16.88 -7.67
N GLY A 226 4.10 -16.57 -8.10
CA GLY A 226 3.67 -16.79 -9.46
C GLY A 226 4.28 -15.84 -10.49
N LEU A 227 3.98 -16.12 -11.75
CA LEU A 227 4.42 -15.33 -12.88
C LEU A 227 3.77 -13.94 -12.89
N ILE A 228 4.54 -12.95 -13.34
CA ILE A 228 4.07 -11.59 -13.59
C ILE A 228 4.63 -11.13 -14.92
N PHE A 229 3.79 -10.52 -15.77
CA PHE A 229 4.22 -9.79 -16.94
C PHE A 229 3.82 -8.33 -16.80
N ARG A 230 4.82 -7.48 -16.61
CA ARG A 230 4.66 -6.04 -16.44
C ARG A 230 5.53 -5.31 -17.44
N ARG A 231 4.93 -4.33 -18.12
CA ARG A 231 5.58 -3.45 -19.09
C ARG A 231 5.89 -2.11 -18.45
N TYR A 232 6.95 -1.49 -18.93
CA TYR A 232 7.42 -0.18 -18.48
C TYR A 232 7.70 0.70 -19.68
N TYR A 233 7.15 1.89 -19.69
CA TYR A 233 7.54 2.95 -20.60
C TYR A 233 8.44 3.94 -19.87
N ASN A 234 9.48 4.40 -20.55
CA ASN A 234 10.45 5.35 -20.04
C ASN A 234 10.85 6.33 -21.15
N SER A 235 10.53 7.60 -20.96
CA SER A 235 10.81 8.65 -21.95
C SER A 235 12.29 8.90 -22.22
N ARG A 236 13.18 8.60 -21.26
CA ARG A 236 14.64 8.67 -21.50
C ARG A 236 15.14 7.53 -22.37
N ALA A 237 14.43 6.41 -22.36
CA ALA A 237 14.69 5.27 -23.24
C ALA A 237 13.92 5.36 -24.58
N ALA A 238 13.22 6.46 -24.85
CA ALA A 238 12.32 6.58 -26.01
C ALA A 238 13.01 6.36 -27.36
N GLY A 239 14.32 6.60 -27.49
CA GLY A 239 15.10 6.28 -28.70
C GLY A 239 15.61 4.83 -28.81
N THR A 240 15.39 3.98 -27.81
CA THR A 240 15.92 2.61 -27.77
C THR A 240 14.86 1.62 -28.21
N ALA A 241 15.06 0.99 -29.38
CA ALA A 241 14.19 -0.08 -29.85
C ALA A 241 14.37 -1.34 -28.99
N ARG A 242 13.26 -1.87 -28.47
CA ARG A 242 13.19 -3.12 -27.70
C ARG A 242 12.08 -4.01 -28.24
N VAL A 243 11.92 -5.20 -27.66
CA VAL A 243 10.91 -6.20 -28.07
C VAL A 243 9.47 -5.73 -27.89
N LEU A 244 9.22 -4.67 -27.10
CA LEU A 244 7.92 -4.03 -26.94
C LEU A 244 7.82 -2.66 -27.63
N GLY A 245 8.70 -2.38 -28.59
CA GLY A 245 8.76 -1.08 -29.25
C GLY A 245 9.65 -0.08 -28.53
N ALA A 246 9.77 1.11 -29.13
CA ALA A 246 10.63 2.18 -28.65
C ALA A 246 10.16 2.72 -27.29
N GLY A 247 11.10 2.89 -26.35
CA GLY A 247 10.79 3.38 -25.00
C GLY A 247 10.11 2.38 -24.06
N TRP A 248 9.75 1.18 -24.54
CA TRP A 248 9.10 0.14 -23.74
C TRP A 248 10.02 -1.03 -23.40
N SER A 249 9.90 -1.55 -22.20
CA SER A 249 10.54 -2.78 -21.71
C SER A 249 9.54 -3.61 -20.90
N HIS A 250 9.92 -4.84 -20.52
CA HIS A 250 9.18 -5.63 -19.54
C HIS A 250 10.07 -6.20 -18.44
N ASN A 251 9.46 -6.76 -17.39
CA ASN A 251 10.15 -7.29 -16.20
C ASN A 251 11.14 -8.44 -16.46
N TYR A 252 11.14 -9.02 -17.66
CA TYR A 252 12.12 -10.02 -18.12
C TYR A 252 13.16 -9.47 -19.10
N ASP A 253 13.05 -8.20 -19.53
CA ASP A 253 14.08 -7.48 -20.30
C ASP A 253 15.26 -7.08 -19.39
N ARG A 254 15.95 -8.09 -18.87
CA ARG A 254 17.17 -7.94 -18.06
C ARG A 254 18.35 -8.43 -18.89
N ILE A 255 19.43 -7.65 -18.90
CA ILE A 255 20.60 -7.98 -19.71
C ILE A 255 21.89 -7.66 -18.96
N VAL A 256 22.88 -8.53 -19.14
CA VAL A 256 24.25 -8.35 -18.69
C VAL A 256 25.14 -8.08 -19.90
N THR A 257 25.60 -6.85 -20.08
CA THR A 257 26.47 -6.49 -21.19
C THR A 257 27.92 -6.49 -20.74
N ALA A 258 28.68 -7.50 -21.16
CA ALA A 258 30.10 -7.66 -20.84
C ALA A 258 31.02 -7.19 -21.99
N GLY A 259 32.33 -7.08 -21.70
CA GLY A 259 33.35 -6.76 -22.71
C GLY A 259 33.72 -5.28 -22.81
N MET A 260 33.17 -4.44 -21.94
CA MET A 260 33.53 -3.02 -21.85
C MET A 260 34.82 -2.84 -21.03
N LYS A 261 35.51 -1.72 -21.27
CA LYS A 261 36.61 -1.26 -20.42
C LYS A 261 36.39 0.18 -20.00
N ILE A 262 36.31 0.43 -18.70
CA ILE A 262 36.22 1.78 -18.12
C ILE A 262 37.55 2.08 -17.46
N ASN A 263 38.22 3.15 -17.88
CA ASN A 263 39.56 3.52 -17.43
C ASN A 263 40.58 2.35 -17.51
N GLY A 264 40.46 1.52 -18.55
CA GLY A 264 41.33 0.35 -18.77
C GLY A 264 40.98 -0.91 -17.98
N VAL A 265 40.02 -0.83 -17.03
CA VAL A 265 39.56 -1.95 -16.21
C VAL A 265 38.36 -2.62 -16.89
N SER A 266 38.35 -3.97 -16.94
CA SER A 266 37.21 -4.72 -17.47
C SER A 266 35.95 -4.40 -16.66
N SER A 267 34.86 -4.08 -17.36
CA SER A 267 33.59 -3.67 -16.75
C SER A 267 32.41 -4.38 -17.41
N VAL A 268 31.34 -4.54 -16.63
CA VAL A 268 30.09 -5.19 -17.03
C VAL A 268 28.94 -4.28 -16.63
N THR A 269 27.98 -4.09 -17.52
CA THR A 269 26.75 -3.34 -17.25
C THR A 269 25.58 -4.28 -17.06
N VAL A 270 24.86 -4.14 -15.96
CA VAL A 270 23.60 -4.84 -15.69
C VAL A 270 22.46 -3.85 -15.93
N SER A 271 21.64 -4.10 -16.95
CA SER A 271 20.46 -3.28 -17.23
C SER A 271 19.21 -3.93 -16.64
N ARG A 272 18.43 -3.12 -15.92
CA ARG A 272 17.22 -3.54 -15.22
C ARG A 272 15.96 -3.22 -16.04
N PRO A 273 14.83 -3.87 -15.73
CA PRO A 273 13.59 -3.67 -16.48
C PRO A 273 13.08 -2.22 -16.52
N GLY A 274 13.26 -1.46 -15.43
CA GLY A 274 12.84 -0.07 -15.37
C GLY A 274 13.71 0.91 -16.17
N GLY A 275 14.79 0.43 -16.80
CA GLY A 275 15.76 1.27 -17.51
C GLY A 275 17.02 1.56 -16.70
N SER A 276 16.99 1.37 -15.37
CA SER A 276 18.17 1.56 -14.53
C SER A 276 19.34 0.66 -14.95
N THR A 277 20.56 1.20 -14.97
CA THR A 277 21.78 0.43 -15.25
C THR A 277 22.79 0.50 -14.11
N TYR A 278 23.39 -0.64 -13.77
CA TYR A 278 24.47 -0.74 -12.78
C TYR A 278 25.76 -1.18 -13.45
N ILE A 279 26.89 -0.58 -13.06
CA ILE A 279 28.20 -0.90 -13.60
C ILE A 279 28.99 -1.66 -12.55
N PHE A 280 29.58 -2.77 -12.95
CA PHE A 280 30.47 -3.59 -12.14
C PHE A 280 31.87 -3.62 -12.76
N THR A 281 32.89 -3.42 -11.94
CA THR A 281 34.30 -3.44 -12.36
C THR A 281 35.00 -4.68 -11.80
N ALA A 282 35.89 -5.27 -12.60
CA ALA A 282 36.66 -6.44 -12.19
C ALA A 282 37.59 -6.09 -11.01
N ASN A 283 37.55 -6.92 -9.97
CA ASN A 283 38.42 -6.89 -8.80
C ASN A 283 38.89 -8.33 -8.49
N GLY A 284 40.09 -8.67 -8.98
CA GLY A 284 40.60 -10.04 -8.95
C GLY A 284 39.71 -10.99 -9.75
N THR A 285 39.18 -12.02 -9.10
CA THR A 285 38.24 -13.00 -9.68
C THR A 285 36.76 -12.61 -9.53
N SER A 286 36.48 -11.44 -8.94
CA SER A 286 35.12 -10.97 -8.65
C SER A 286 34.79 -9.67 -9.38
N TYR A 287 33.52 -9.30 -9.41
CA TYR A 287 33.05 -8.01 -9.91
C TYR A 287 32.39 -7.25 -8.76
N VAL A 288 32.85 -6.02 -8.52
CA VAL A 288 32.30 -5.12 -7.50
C VAL A 288 31.53 -4.00 -8.18
N ALA A 289 30.41 -3.59 -7.59
CA ALA A 289 29.68 -2.44 -8.09
C ALA A 289 30.58 -1.20 -8.04
N GLN A 290 30.50 -0.37 -9.08
CA GLN A 290 31.31 0.85 -9.18
C GLN A 290 30.86 1.90 -8.16
N ASP A 291 29.56 2.01 -7.94
CA ASP A 291 28.97 3.02 -7.06
C ASP A 291 28.63 2.40 -5.71
N GLY A 292 29.02 3.09 -4.63
CA GLY A 292 28.87 2.60 -3.26
C GLY A 292 27.44 2.47 -2.76
N ASP A 293 26.45 3.01 -3.47
CA ASP A 293 25.01 2.85 -3.20
C ASP A 293 24.49 1.48 -3.68
N VAL A 294 25.16 0.82 -4.63
CA VAL A 294 24.73 -0.47 -5.20
C VAL A 294 25.34 -1.61 -4.39
N THR A 295 24.49 -2.38 -3.72
CA THR A 295 24.89 -3.53 -2.88
C THR A 295 24.68 -4.89 -3.57
N ASP A 296 24.15 -4.88 -4.79
CA ASP A 296 24.00 -6.07 -5.63
C ASP A 296 25.37 -6.68 -5.97
N ARG A 297 25.38 -7.98 -6.29
CA ARG A 297 26.61 -8.73 -6.56
C ARG A 297 26.56 -9.38 -7.93
N LEU A 298 27.64 -9.29 -8.68
CA LEU A 298 27.82 -9.98 -9.95
C LEU A 298 29.00 -10.96 -9.86
N ILE A 299 28.76 -12.21 -10.24
CA ILE A 299 29.76 -13.29 -10.21
C ILE A 299 29.84 -13.96 -11.59
N PRO A 300 30.99 -13.93 -12.27
CA PRO A 300 31.20 -14.74 -13.46
C PRO A 300 31.44 -16.20 -13.06
N GLN A 301 30.75 -17.12 -13.70
CA GLN A 301 31.14 -18.53 -13.71
C GLN A 301 32.00 -18.77 -14.93
N THR A 302 33.18 -19.38 -14.75
CA THR A 302 34.13 -19.62 -15.84
C THR A 302 34.40 -21.10 -16.05
N ASP A 303 34.76 -21.49 -17.27
CA ASP A 303 35.33 -22.80 -17.53
C ASP A 303 36.78 -22.92 -17.00
N GLY A 304 37.40 -24.09 -17.17
CA GLY A 304 38.79 -24.35 -16.76
C GLY A 304 39.85 -23.51 -17.49
N THR A 305 39.46 -22.74 -18.52
CA THR A 305 40.33 -21.79 -19.25
C THR A 305 40.15 -20.35 -18.79
N GLY A 306 39.22 -20.09 -17.86
CA GLY A 306 38.88 -18.75 -17.39
C GLY A 306 37.89 -18.01 -18.28
N LYS A 307 37.30 -18.66 -19.29
CA LYS A 307 36.26 -18.07 -20.15
C LYS A 307 34.92 -18.11 -19.42
N VAL A 308 34.20 -16.98 -19.41
CA VAL A 308 32.87 -16.91 -18.79
C VAL A 308 31.87 -17.79 -19.55
N ILE A 309 31.15 -18.63 -18.80
CA ILE A 309 30.08 -19.51 -19.30
C ILE A 309 28.70 -19.01 -18.88
N THR A 310 28.57 -18.46 -17.68
CA THR A 310 27.34 -17.85 -17.16
C THR A 310 27.67 -16.70 -16.22
N TRP A 311 26.71 -15.81 -16.01
CA TRP A 311 26.78 -14.79 -14.97
C TRP A 311 25.72 -15.07 -13.91
N GLU A 312 26.09 -14.91 -12.65
CA GLU A 312 25.17 -14.93 -11.52
C GLU A 312 25.06 -13.52 -10.94
N TYR A 313 23.85 -12.98 -10.90
CA TYR A 313 23.56 -11.66 -10.35
C TYR A 313 22.65 -11.81 -9.14
N SER A 314 23.13 -11.41 -7.95
CA SER A 314 22.36 -11.42 -6.71
C SER A 314 21.83 -10.02 -6.44
N VAL A 315 20.51 -9.92 -6.29
CA VAL A 315 19.82 -8.69 -5.89
C VAL A 315 19.83 -8.64 -4.36
N ALA A 316 20.54 -7.67 -3.77
CA ALA A 316 20.67 -7.57 -2.32
C ALA A 316 19.33 -7.31 -1.64
N ALA A 317 18.48 -6.51 -2.30
CA ALA A 317 17.20 -6.06 -1.79
C ALA A 317 16.23 -7.22 -1.48
N ASP A 318 15.99 -8.13 -2.42
CA ASP A 318 15.02 -9.23 -2.24
C ASP A 318 15.67 -10.62 -2.07
N GLY A 319 17.01 -10.68 -2.18
CA GLY A 319 17.77 -11.92 -2.12
C GLY A 319 17.57 -12.83 -3.33
N SER A 320 16.96 -12.34 -4.41
CA SER A 320 16.81 -13.10 -5.64
C SER A 320 18.16 -13.24 -6.36
N VAL A 321 18.31 -14.36 -7.07
CA VAL A 321 19.49 -14.68 -7.86
C VAL A 321 19.04 -14.90 -9.29
N GLU A 322 19.63 -14.14 -10.19
CA GLU A 322 19.42 -14.23 -11.62
C GLU A 322 20.62 -14.92 -12.25
N THR A 323 20.37 -15.82 -13.20
CA THR A 323 21.43 -16.47 -13.98
C THR A 323 21.32 -16.05 -15.43
N TYR A 324 22.44 -15.74 -16.06
CA TYR A 324 22.54 -15.33 -17.45
C TYR A 324 23.51 -16.23 -18.21
N ASP A 325 23.33 -16.38 -19.52
CA ASP A 325 24.33 -17.01 -20.38
C ASP A 325 25.58 -16.11 -20.55
N ALA A 326 26.63 -16.64 -21.18
CA ALA A 326 27.85 -15.89 -21.45
C ALA A 326 27.63 -14.62 -22.30
N ALA A 327 26.56 -14.59 -23.11
CA ALA A 327 26.20 -13.45 -23.95
C ALA A 327 25.32 -12.42 -23.21
N GLY A 328 24.94 -12.70 -21.95
CA GLY A 328 24.20 -11.77 -21.11
C GLY A 328 22.68 -11.93 -21.12
N LYS A 329 22.15 -13.01 -21.68
CA LYS A 329 20.71 -13.27 -21.74
C LYS A 329 20.23 -13.99 -20.49
N LEU A 330 19.11 -13.53 -19.92
CA LEU A 330 18.54 -14.05 -18.68
C LEU A 330 18.02 -15.49 -18.86
N LEU A 331 18.54 -16.45 -18.10
CA LEU A 331 18.16 -17.86 -18.13
C LEU A 331 17.18 -18.22 -17.02
N SER A 332 17.37 -17.67 -15.82
CA SER A 332 16.50 -17.97 -14.68
C SER A 332 16.46 -16.84 -13.65
N ILE A 333 15.36 -16.77 -12.91
CA ILE A 333 15.19 -15.95 -11.71
C ILE A 333 14.82 -16.89 -10.57
N ARG A 334 15.72 -17.06 -9.61
CA ARG A 334 15.52 -17.85 -8.40
C ARG A 334 15.26 -16.91 -7.24
N ASN A 335 14.15 -17.09 -6.53
CA ASN A 335 13.88 -16.31 -5.32
C ASN A 335 14.70 -16.85 -4.12
N ARG A 336 14.58 -16.18 -2.97
CA ARG A 336 15.33 -16.56 -1.75
C ARG A 336 14.99 -17.95 -1.18
N VAL A 337 13.88 -18.56 -1.61
CA VAL A 337 13.41 -19.88 -1.17
C VAL A 337 13.56 -20.94 -2.27
N ASP A 338 14.48 -20.68 -3.20
CA ASP A 338 14.87 -21.54 -4.31
C ASP A 338 13.77 -21.86 -5.35
N LEU A 339 12.60 -21.23 -5.27
CA LEU A 339 11.61 -21.30 -6.34
C LEU A 339 12.13 -20.52 -7.54
N THR A 340 12.23 -21.23 -8.67
CA THR A 340 12.91 -20.75 -9.86
C THR A 340 11.93 -20.57 -11.01
N GLN A 341 11.99 -19.38 -11.63
CA GLN A 341 11.42 -19.13 -12.95
C GLN A 341 12.51 -19.41 -14.00
N THR A 342 12.14 -20.12 -15.06
CA THR A 342 13.05 -20.50 -16.16
C THR A 342 12.59 -19.86 -17.45
N LEU A 343 13.55 -19.35 -18.23
CA LEU A 343 13.29 -18.64 -19.49
C LEU A 343 13.77 -19.49 -20.66
N THR A 344 12.89 -19.71 -21.64
CA THR A 344 13.20 -20.46 -22.87
C THR A 344 13.17 -19.52 -24.06
N TYR A 345 14.15 -19.64 -24.95
CA TYR A 345 14.32 -18.73 -26.09
C TYR A 345 14.23 -19.47 -27.41
N SER A 346 13.92 -18.72 -28.47
CA SER A 346 13.94 -19.23 -29.83
C SER A 346 15.35 -19.62 -30.25
N ASP A 347 15.42 -20.61 -31.11
CA ASP A 347 16.64 -21.10 -31.74
C ASP A 347 16.44 -21.24 -33.25
N THR A 348 17.42 -21.81 -33.95
CA THR A 348 17.36 -22.01 -35.40
C THR A 348 16.28 -23.02 -35.85
N THR A 349 15.68 -23.77 -34.92
CA THR A 349 14.62 -24.75 -35.18
C THR A 349 13.22 -24.18 -34.91
N THR A 350 13.13 -23.02 -34.26
CA THR A 350 11.87 -22.35 -33.96
C THR A 350 11.22 -21.87 -35.26
N ALA A 351 9.92 -22.16 -35.43
CA ALA A 351 9.18 -21.76 -36.61
C ALA A 351 9.14 -20.22 -36.76
N PRO A 352 9.41 -19.65 -37.95
CA PRO A 352 9.39 -18.21 -38.18
C PRO A 352 8.07 -17.51 -37.83
N ALA A 353 6.95 -18.25 -37.85
CA ALA A 353 5.63 -17.75 -37.46
C ALA A 353 5.47 -17.55 -35.93
N ILE A 354 6.35 -18.15 -35.12
CA ILE A 354 6.40 -17.98 -33.66
C ILE A 354 7.44 -16.91 -33.31
N ALA A 355 8.65 -17.03 -33.87
CA ALA A 355 9.74 -16.09 -33.69
C ALA A 355 10.55 -15.97 -34.99
N PRO A 356 10.77 -14.76 -35.55
CA PRO A 356 11.44 -14.59 -36.84
C PRO A 356 12.95 -14.86 -36.79
N ALA A 357 13.54 -14.89 -35.60
CA ALA A 357 14.98 -15.05 -35.39
C ALA A 357 15.25 -15.80 -34.08
N PRO A 358 16.43 -16.45 -33.94
CA PRO A 358 16.85 -17.05 -32.68
C PRO A 358 17.12 -15.98 -31.62
N GLY A 359 16.96 -16.36 -30.35
CA GLY A 359 17.29 -15.55 -29.18
C GLY A 359 16.17 -14.67 -28.64
N LEU A 360 14.94 -14.81 -29.13
CA LEU A 360 13.74 -14.14 -28.63
C LEU A 360 13.08 -14.98 -27.52
N LEU A 361 12.60 -14.34 -26.44
CA LEU A 361 12.02 -15.02 -25.29
C LEU A 361 10.69 -15.69 -25.65
N LEU A 362 10.64 -17.01 -25.70
CA LEU A 362 9.42 -17.74 -26.05
C LEU A 362 8.53 -18.02 -24.85
N LYS A 363 9.12 -18.30 -23.69
CA LYS A 363 8.38 -18.79 -22.53
C LYS A 363 9.07 -18.44 -21.22
N VAL A 364 8.27 -18.12 -20.20
CA VAL A 364 8.70 -18.15 -18.81
C VAL A 364 7.86 -19.17 -18.05
N THR A 365 8.52 -20.14 -17.41
CA THR A 365 7.87 -21.18 -16.62
C THR A 365 8.26 -21.04 -15.16
N ASP A 366 7.30 -21.06 -14.24
CA ASP A 366 7.58 -21.03 -12.81
C ASP A 366 7.87 -22.42 -12.21
N ALA A 367 8.17 -22.45 -10.90
CA ALA A 367 8.51 -23.66 -10.16
C ALA A 367 7.37 -24.69 -10.08
N TYR A 368 6.13 -24.29 -10.37
CA TYR A 368 4.94 -25.13 -10.34
C TYR A 368 4.45 -25.52 -11.75
N GLY A 369 5.22 -25.17 -12.79
CA GLY A 369 4.94 -25.53 -14.18
C GLY A 369 3.96 -24.61 -14.90
N ARG A 370 3.51 -23.52 -14.27
CA ARG A 370 2.69 -22.50 -14.94
C ARG A 370 3.58 -21.71 -15.88
N MET A 371 3.02 -21.26 -17.00
CA MET A 371 3.80 -20.65 -18.07
C MET A 371 3.07 -19.47 -18.72
N ILE A 372 3.87 -18.47 -19.08
CA ILE A 372 3.48 -17.42 -20.03
C ILE A 372 4.25 -17.66 -21.33
N ASP A 373 3.55 -17.58 -22.46
CA ASP A 373 4.11 -17.81 -23.80
C ASP A 373 4.10 -16.54 -24.62
N PHE A 374 5.11 -16.37 -25.48
CA PHE A 374 5.24 -15.23 -26.39
C PHE A 374 5.33 -15.66 -27.85
N THR A 375 4.77 -14.83 -28.72
CA THR A 375 5.00 -14.90 -30.17
C THR A 375 5.36 -13.52 -30.68
N TYR A 376 6.04 -13.47 -31.82
CA TYR A 376 6.65 -12.26 -32.36
C TYR A 376 6.14 -11.93 -33.76
N ASP A 377 6.18 -10.65 -34.11
CA ASP A 377 5.99 -10.20 -35.49
C ASP A 377 7.27 -10.35 -36.32
N SER A 378 7.20 -10.03 -37.62
CA SER A 378 8.35 -10.12 -38.52
C SER A 378 9.53 -9.22 -38.16
N SER A 379 9.30 -8.19 -37.33
CA SER A 379 10.31 -7.24 -36.86
C SER A 379 10.93 -7.67 -35.53
N GLY A 380 10.55 -8.83 -34.98
CA GLY A 380 11.07 -9.34 -33.71
C GLY A 380 10.46 -8.67 -32.47
N ARG A 381 9.27 -8.08 -32.61
CA ARG A 381 8.52 -7.45 -31.50
C ARG A 381 7.46 -8.42 -30.99
N ILE A 382 7.18 -8.40 -29.70
CA ILE A 382 6.17 -9.27 -29.10
C ILE A 382 4.82 -8.94 -29.74
N ASN A 383 4.24 -9.88 -30.46
CA ASN A 383 2.93 -9.74 -31.08
C ASN A 383 1.82 -10.23 -30.14
N LYS A 384 2.11 -11.28 -29.35
CA LYS A 384 1.14 -11.88 -28.43
C LYS A 384 1.82 -12.47 -27.21
N MET A 385 1.19 -12.31 -26.04
CA MET A 385 1.47 -13.04 -24.81
C MET A 385 0.24 -13.88 -24.45
N THR A 386 0.44 -15.11 -23.98
CA THR A 386 -0.64 -16.00 -23.53
C THR A 386 -0.39 -16.38 -22.07
N ASP A 387 -1.40 -16.20 -21.21
CA ASP A 387 -1.32 -16.54 -19.79
C ASP A 387 -1.60 -18.04 -19.51
N PRO A 388 -1.34 -18.54 -18.29
CA PRO A 388 -1.58 -19.95 -17.93
C PRO A 388 -3.02 -20.43 -18.12
N SER A 389 -4.00 -19.53 -18.10
CA SER A 389 -5.42 -19.84 -18.36
C SER A 389 -5.81 -19.80 -19.85
N GLY A 390 -4.86 -19.46 -20.73
CA GLY A 390 -5.09 -19.29 -22.16
C GLY A 390 -5.58 -17.90 -22.55
N GLY A 391 -5.59 -16.94 -21.62
CA GLY A 391 -5.92 -15.54 -21.90
C GLY A 391 -4.87 -14.92 -22.81
N GLU A 392 -5.30 -14.32 -23.92
CA GLU A 392 -4.41 -13.73 -24.92
C GLU A 392 -4.34 -12.20 -24.78
N TYR A 393 -3.10 -11.69 -24.79
CA TYR A 393 -2.77 -10.27 -24.82
C TYR A 393 -2.08 -9.99 -26.14
N ARG A 394 -2.63 -9.11 -26.97
CA ARG A 394 -2.13 -8.83 -28.33
C ARG A 394 -1.63 -7.41 -28.43
N TYR A 395 -0.42 -7.25 -28.94
CA TYR A 395 0.31 -5.99 -28.98
C TYR A 395 0.38 -5.48 -30.42
N ALA A 396 0.07 -4.20 -30.63
CA ALA A 396 0.14 -3.58 -31.95
C ALA A 396 1.05 -2.35 -31.94
N TYR A 397 1.72 -2.13 -33.06
CA TYR A 397 2.76 -1.12 -33.20
C TYR A 397 2.50 -0.22 -34.41
N ASP A 398 2.95 1.03 -34.33
CA ASP A 398 2.99 1.92 -35.50
C ASP A 398 4.27 1.72 -36.34
N ALA A 399 4.42 2.55 -37.39
CA ALA A 399 5.56 2.54 -38.29
C ALA A 399 6.85 3.07 -37.64
N ASP A 400 6.74 3.90 -36.59
CA ASP A 400 7.84 4.43 -35.81
C ASP A 400 8.25 3.48 -34.67
N ASN A 401 7.73 2.26 -34.67
CA ASN A 401 8.02 1.23 -33.67
C ASN A 401 7.50 1.54 -32.26
N ASN A 402 6.48 2.40 -32.12
CA ASN A 402 5.83 2.63 -30.82
C ASN A 402 4.74 1.59 -30.58
N LEU A 403 4.58 1.13 -29.34
CA LEU A 403 3.46 0.29 -28.93
C LEU A 403 2.19 1.13 -28.82
N VAL A 404 1.26 1.01 -29.77
CA VAL A 404 0.05 1.85 -29.84
C VAL A 404 -1.17 1.22 -29.19
N SER A 405 -1.21 -0.11 -29.02
CA SER A 405 -2.31 -0.75 -28.30
C SER A 405 -1.99 -2.12 -27.74
N VAL A 406 -2.69 -2.49 -26.67
CA VAL A 406 -2.79 -3.86 -26.14
C VAL A 406 -4.26 -4.27 -26.10
N THR A 407 -4.60 -5.32 -26.84
CA THR A 407 -5.90 -6.00 -26.73
C THR A 407 -5.80 -7.06 -25.64
N LEU A 408 -6.70 -7.01 -24.67
CA LEU A 408 -6.74 -7.87 -23.49
C LEU A 408 -7.59 -9.14 -23.73
N PRO A 409 -7.55 -10.13 -22.82
CA PRO A 409 -8.28 -11.40 -23.00
C PRO A 409 -9.79 -11.28 -23.14
N ASP A 410 -10.39 -10.19 -22.63
CA ASP A 410 -11.81 -9.87 -22.77
C ASP A 410 -12.12 -9.00 -24.00
N THR A 411 -11.17 -8.89 -24.94
CA THR A 411 -11.21 -8.07 -26.17
C THR A 411 -11.18 -6.56 -25.97
N LYS A 412 -11.13 -6.07 -24.72
CA LYS A 412 -10.96 -4.65 -24.46
C LYS A 412 -9.56 -4.20 -24.86
N VAL A 413 -9.44 -2.94 -25.27
CA VAL A 413 -8.19 -2.41 -25.83
C VAL A 413 -7.72 -1.24 -24.98
N LYS A 414 -6.48 -1.31 -24.52
CA LYS A 414 -5.74 -0.18 -23.96
C LYS A 414 -4.91 0.46 -25.07
N GLY A 415 -4.96 1.78 -25.20
CA GLY A 415 -4.29 2.53 -26.26
C GLY A 415 -3.22 3.48 -25.75
N TYR A 416 -2.24 3.76 -26.60
CA TYR A 416 -1.16 4.72 -26.33
C TYR A 416 -0.97 5.64 -27.54
N SER A 417 -0.76 6.92 -27.27
CA SER A 417 -0.56 7.95 -28.28
C SER A 417 0.82 8.60 -28.11
N TYR A 418 1.45 8.92 -29.23
CA TYR A 418 2.82 9.42 -29.29
C TYR A 418 2.91 10.68 -30.14
N ASN A 419 3.86 11.55 -29.80
CA ASN A 419 4.29 12.68 -30.64
C ASN A 419 3.14 13.58 -31.14
N GLU A 420 2.06 13.69 -30.36
CA GLU A 420 0.94 14.55 -30.72
C GLU A 420 1.35 16.02 -30.61
N ALA A 421 1.23 16.78 -31.70
CA ALA A 421 1.74 18.16 -31.79
C ALA A 421 1.21 19.09 -30.67
N ALA A 422 -0.02 18.86 -30.20
CA ALA A 422 -0.62 19.60 -29.09
C ALA A 422 0.12 19.42 -27.75
N TYR A 423 0.85 18.31 -27.59
CA TYR A 423 1.56 17.94 -26.38
C TYR A 423 3.08 18.00 -26.50
N THR A 424 3.63 18.17 -27.71
CA THR A 424 5.07 18.37 -27.95
C THR A 424 5.41 19.80 -28.35
N GLY A 425 4.42 20.70 -28.43
CA GLY A 425 4.61 22.06 -28.96
C GLY A 425 5.02 22.07 -30.44
N GLY A 426 4.65 21.04 -31.19
CA GLY A 426 5.04 20.84 -32.59
C GLY A 426 6.46 20.28 -32.80
N ASN A 427 7.21 20.00 -31.74
CA ASN A 427 8.52 19.33 -31.86
C ASN A 427 8.35 17.88 -32.30
N THR A 428 9.29 17.37 -33.09
CA THR A 428 9.31 15.97 -33.54
C THR A 428 9.97 15.09 -32.48
N LEU A 429 9.14 14.48 -31.63
CA LEU A 429 9.53 13.58 -30.55
C LEU A 429 8.80 12.23 -30.75
N PRO A 430 9.17 11.43 -31.78
CA PRO A 430 8.35 10.34 -32.31
C PRO A 430 7.99 9.24 -31.30
N HIS A 431 8.78 9.11 -30.24
CA HIS A 431 8.63 8.04 -29.25
C HIS A 431 8.14 8.53 -27.88
N THR A 432 7.81 9.83 -27.73
CA THR A 432 7.31 10.34 -26.45
C THR A 432 5.83 10.04 -26.27
N LEU A 433 5.48 9.29 -25.22
CA LEU A 433 4.11 8.97 -24.84
C LEU A 433 3.37 10.25 -24.43
N THR A 434 2.44 10.70 -25.26
CA THR A 434 1.62 11.91 -25.04
C THR A 434 0.22 11.59 -24.51
N GLY A 435 -0.26 10.35 -24.67
CA GLY A 435 -1.60 9.96 -24.25
C GLY A 435 -1.73 8.48 -23.89
N VAL A 436 -2.61 8.20 -22.93
CA VAL A 436 -3.08 6.84 -22.61
C VAL A 436 -4.60 6.82 -22.72
N THR A 437 -5.12 5.91 -23.54
CA THR A 437 -6.55 5.63 -23.68
C THR A 437 -6.85 4.34 -22.95
N ASP A 438 -7.83 4.37 -22.06
CA ASP A 438 -8.23 3.22 -21.29
C ASP A 438 -9.14 2.26 -22.06
N GLU A 439 -9.46 1.16 -21.41
CA GLU A 439 -10.29 0.08 -21.92
C GLU A 439 -11.79 0.43 -22.04
N ASN A 440 -12.20 1.59 -21.51
CA ASN A 440 -13.51 2.18 -21.78
C ASN A 440 -13.52 3.04 -23.06
N GLY A 441 -12.37 3.21 -23.71
CA GLY A 441 -12.19 4.05 -24.89
C GLY A 441 -12.01 5.54 -24.56
N SER A 442 -11.82 5.89 -23.28
CA SER A 442 -11.63 7.26 -22.83
C SER A 442 -10.14 7.59 -22.66
N ARG A 443 -9.72 8.81 -23.02
CA ARG A 443 -8.34 9.26 -22.78
C ARG A 443 -8.12 9.49 -21.29
N LEU A 444 -7.57 8.49 -20.62
CA LEU A 444 -7.29 8.49 -19.18
C LEU A 444 -6.23 9.52 -18.80
N ALA A 445 -5.14 9.65 -19.56
CA ALA A 445 -4.02 10.51 -19.19
C ALA A 445 -3.40 11.21 -20.39
N SER A 446 -2.81 12.38 -20.15
CA SER A 446 -2.05 13.16 -21.14
C SER A 446 -0.76 13.71 -20.55
N TYR A 447 0.28 13.80 -21.37
CA TYR A 447 1.61 14.26 -20.99
C TYR A 447 2.16 15.27 -21.98
N THR A 448 2.60 16.43 -21.49
CA THR A 448 3.20 17.49 -22.31
C THR A 448 4.70 17.54 -22.10
N TYR A 449 5.46 17.72 -23.18
CA TYR A 449 6.91 17.72 -23.22
C TYR A 449 7.46 19.07 -23.70
N ASP A 450 8.62 19.45 -23.16
CA ASP A 450 9.40 20.55 -23.71
C ASP A 450 10.20 20.11 -24.95
N ALA A 451 10.89 21.06 -25.60
CA ALA A 451 11.69 20.79 -26.79
C ALA A 451 12.89 19.86 -26.53
N GLN A 452 13.27 19.65 -25.26
CA GLN A 452 14.33 18.72 -24.86
C GLN A 452 13.79 17.31 -24.54
N GLY A 453 12.48 17.07 -24.71
CA GLY A 453 11.85 15.79 -24.43
C GLY A 453 11.63 15.53 -22.94
N ARG A 454 11.68 16.56 -22.08
CA ARG A 454 11.31 16.44 -20.67
C ARG A 454 9.81 16.63 -20.51
N ALA A 455 9.14 15.69 -19.86
CA ALA A 455 7.75 15.86 -19.51
C ALA A 455 7.62 16.93 -18.41
N TYR A 456 6.74 17.90 -18.61
CA TYR A 456 6.55 19.01 -17.68
C TYR A 456 5.08 19.24 -17.31
N ILE A 457 4.13 18.59 -17.98
CA ILE A 457 2.72 18.52 -17.53
C ILE A 457 2.26 17.07 -17.58
N GLY A 458 1.56 16.63 -16.54
CA GLY A 458 0.81 15.37 -16.52
C GLY A 458 -0.58 15.61 -15.96
N GLN A 459 -1.60 15.00 -16.57
CA GLN A 459 -3.00 15.14 -16.14
C GLN A 459 -3.82 13.91 -16.50
N HIS A 460 -4.90 13.70 -15.76
CA HIS A 460 -5.99 12.80 -16.13
C HIS A 460 -7.04 13.49 -17.02
N ALA A 461 -8.04 12.73 -17.45
CA ALA A 461 -9.14 13.22 -18.26
C ALA A 461 -9.79 14.48 -17.64
N GLY A 462 -10.07 15.48 -18.48
CA GLY A 462 -10.71 16.73 -18.03
C GLY A 462 -9.85 17.64 -17.16
N GLY A 463 -8.52 17.46 -17.13
CA GLY A 463 -7.61 18.28 -16.30
C GLY A 463 -7.60 17.87 -14.82
N VAL A 464 -8.21 16.73 -14.50
CA VAL A 464 -8.12 16.11 -13.18
C VAL A 464 -6.67 15.74 -12.89
N ASP A 465 -6.26 15.94 -11.64
CA ASP A 465 -4.91 15.74 -11.15
C ASP A 465 -3.86 16.41 -12.04
N GLN A 466 -4.11 17.57 -12.63
CA GLN A 466 -3.09 18.23 -13.44
C GLN A 466 -1.92 18.75 -12.58
N TYR A 467 -0.71 18.28 -12.88
CA TYR A 467 0.53 18.81 -12.31
C TYR A 467 1.39 19.44 -13.39
N GLN A 468 1.94 20.62 -13.11
CA GLN A 468 2.90 21.30 -13.96
C GLN A 468 4.25 21.46 -13.25
N LEU A 469 5.34 21.17 -13.94
CA LEU A 469 6.70 21.26 -13.46
C LEU A 469 7.43 22.38 -14.21
N ASN A 470 8.03 23.29 -13.46
CA ASN A 470 8.88 24.35 -13.97
C ASN A 470 10.31 24.07 -13.51
N PHE A 471 11.12 23.48 -14.40
CA PHE A 471 12.51 23.11 -14.11
C PHE A 471 13.42 24.35 -14.10
N SER A 472 14.34 24.43 -13.14
CA SER A 472 15.39 25.44 -13.19
C SER A 472 16.39 25.14 -14.32
N PRO A 473 17.00 26.16 -14.96
CA PRO A 473 17.94 25.95 -16.06
C PRO A 473 19.19 25.14 -15.67
N ASP A 474 19.60 25.21 -14.41
CA ASP A 474 20.73 24.48 -13.84
C ASP A 474 20.37 23.09 -13.29
N GLY A 475 19.08 22.70 -13.33
CA GLY A 475 18.59 21.42 -12.80
C GLY A 475 18.63 21.29 -11.28
N SER A 476 18.98 22.35 -10.54
CA SER A 476 19.08 22.33 -9.08
C SER A 476 17.73 22.37 -8.36
N SER A 477 16.66 22.76 -9.04
CA SER A 477 15.32 22.84 -8.46
C SER A 477 14.21 22.70 -9.49
N THR A 478 12.98 22.43 -9.01
CA THR A 478 11.77 22.40 -9.83
C THR A 478 10.59 22.90 -9.03
N THR A 479 9.86 23.87 -9.59
CA THR A 479 8.59 24.32 -9.03
C THR A 479 7.46 23.49 -9.60
N THR A 480 6.79 22.73 -8.74
CA THR A 480 5.60 21.93 -9.07
C THR A 480 4.35 22.70 -8.68
N ILE A 481 3.44 22.88 -9.63
CA ILE A 481 2.10 23.44 -9.44
C ILE A 481 1.12 22.27 -9.40
N ASP A 482 0.35 22.17 -8.33
CA ASP A 482 -0.65 21.13 -8.14
C ASP A 482 -2.01 21.46 -8.80
N PRO A 483 -2.98 20.54 -8.81
CA PRO A 483 -4.30 20.73 -9.44
C PRO A 483 -5.14 21.86 -8.83
N LEU A 484 -4.80 22.32 -7.62
CA LEU A 484 -5.45 23.46 -6.96
C LEU A 484 -4.73 24.78 -7.28
N GLY A 485 -3.66 24.75 -8.08
CA GLY A 485 -2.84 25.90 -8.46
C GLY A 485 -1.74 26.23 -7.44
N THR A 486 -1.54 25.39 -6.41
CA THR A 486 -0.56 25.65 -5.36
C THR A 486 0.84 25.27 -5.84
N ALA A 487 1.76 26.23 -5.82
CA ALA A 487 3.16 26.03 -6.19
C ALA A 487 4.03 25.58 -4.99
N ARG A 488 4.89 24.59 -5.22
CA ARG A 488 5.92 24.09 -4.28
C ARG A 488 7.23 23.89 -5.01
N THR A 489 8.32 24.37 -4.43
CA THR A 489 9.66 24.21 -5.02
C THR A 489 10.38 23.05 -4.36
N TYR A 490 10.91 22.14 -5.17
CA TYR A 490 11.75 21.04 -4.77
C TYR A 490 13.19 21.37 -5.16
N SER A 491 14.14 21.13 -4.27
CA SER A 491 15.57 21.30 -4.53
C SER A 491 16.23 19.94 -4.70
N TYR A 492 17.27 19.86 -5.51
CA TYR A 492 17.94 18.61 -5.86
C TYR A 492 19.46 18.73 -5.76
N THR A 493 20.12 17.58 -5.62
CA THR A 493 21.58 17.43 -5.79
C THR A 493 21.86 16.13 -6.53
N SER A 494 23.03 16.03 -7.17
CA SER A 494 23.49 14.78 -7.80
C SER A 494 24.50 14.07 -6.92
N ILE A 495 24.24 12.81 -6.57
CA ILE A 495 25.14 11.95 -5.76
C ILE A 495 25.25 10.60 -6.46
N LEU A 496 26.47 10.18 -6.83
CA LEU A 496 26.71 8.92 -7.57
C LEU A 496 25.84 8.82 -8.84
N GLY A 497 25.73 9.94 -9.57
CA GLY A 497 24.88 10.08 -10.75
C GLY A 497 23.40 10.31 -10.45
N VAL A 498 22.95 10.13 -9.20
CA VAL A 498 21.54 10.16 -8.79
C VAL A 498 21.04 11.54 -8.42
N THR A 499 19.94 11.97 -9.03
CA THR A 499 19.21 13.18 -8.68
C THR A 499 18.38 12.96 -7.42
N ARG A 500 18.84 13.48 -6.29
CA ARG A 500 18.19 13.31 -4.98
C ARG A 500 17.56 14.62 -4.49
N ALA A 501 16.35 14.54 -3.95
CA ALA A 501 15.66 15.70 -3.40
C ALA A 501 16.29 16.15 -2.07
N THR A 502 16.76 17.39 -2.00
CA THR A 502 17.40 17.97 -0.80
C THR A 502 16.46 18.84 0.02
N GLY A 503 15.32 19.25 -0.55
CA GLY A 503 14.35 20.04 0.18
C GLY A 503 13.08 20.28 -0.59
N GLN A 504 12.08 20.77 0.12
CA GLN A 504 10.79 21.15 -0.43
C GLN A 504 10.24 22.36 0.31
N SER A 505 9.72 23.33 -0.43
CA SER A 505 8.96 24.45 0.14
C SER A 505 7.48 24.09 0.30
N GLN A 506 6.86 24.68 1.31
CA GLN A 506 5.42 24.60 1.56
C GLN A 506 4.89 26.03 1.68
N PRO A 507 3.83 26.39 0.92
CA PRO A 507 3.20 27.69 1.06
C PRO A 507 2.47 27.81 2.39
N ALA A 508 2.15 29.05 2.79
CA ALA A 508 1.29 29.26 3.94
C ALA A 508 -0.10 28.64 3.70
N GLY A 509 -0.72 28.14 4.77
CA GLY A 509 -2.06 27.57 4.75
C GLY A 509 -2.85 27.97 5.99
N ALA A 510 -4.09 27.47 6.14
CA ALA A 510 -4.93 27.80 7.28
C ALA A 510 -4.21 27.52 8.62
N GLY A 511 -3.74 28.58 9.29
CA GLY A 511 -3.04 28.51 10.57
C GLY A 511 -1.56 28.09 10.53
N SER A 512 -0.94 27.92 9.37
CA SER A 512 0.49 27.56 9.26
C SER A 512 1.23 28.51 8.33
N ALA A 513 2.34 29.07 8.80
CA ALA A 513 3.26 29.88 7.99
C ALA A 513 3.90 29.03 6.87
N ALA A 514 4.45 29.71 5.87
CA ALA A 514 5.29 29.04 4.89
C ALA A 514 6.47 28.36 5.59
N ALA A 515 6.80 27.15 5.17
CA ALA A 515 7.84 26.33 5.79
C ALA A 515 8.68 25.64 4.72
N THR A 516 9.81 25.10 5.13
CA THR A 516 10.68 24.27 4.29
C THR A 516 11.08 23.04 5.08
N ARG A 517 11.07 21.88 4.42
CA ARG A 517 11.73 20.68 4.91
C ARG A 517 13.00 20.43 4.11
N SER A 518 13.98 19.79 4.72
CA SER A 518 15.24 19.47 4.07
C SER A 518 15.68 18.05 4.33
N THR A 519 16.49 17.51 3.42
CA THR A 519 17.14 16.21 3.52
C THR A 519 18.59 16.37 3.09
N THR A 520 19.49 15.79 3.87
CA THR A 520 20.92 15.71 3.52
C THR A 520 21.32 14.26 3.32
N TYR A 521 22.39 14.05 2.57
CA TYR A 521 22.86 12.71 2.20
C TYR A 521 24.35 12.56 2.51
N ASP A 522 24.78 11.32 2.72
CA ASP A 522 26.20 10.96 2.74
C ASP A 522 26.76 10.75 1.32
N SER A 523 28.03 10.35 1.22
CA SER A 523 28.69 10.08 -0.07
C SER A 523 28.13 8.87 -0.82
N ASN A 524 27.48 7.94 -0.12
CA ASN A 524 26.81 6.78 -0.70
C ASN A 524 25.34 7.10 -1.04
N GLY A 525 24.89 8.35 -0.86
CA GLY A 525 23.51 8.73 -1.12
C GLY A 525 22.50 8.23 -0.08
N ASN A 526 22.95 7.72 1.07
CA ASN A 526 22.06 7.41 2.19
C ASN A 526 21.59 8.70 2.85
N VAL A 527 20.36 8.72 3.37
CA VAL A 527 19.80 9.88 4.05
C VAL A 527 20.56 10.12 5.36
N LYS A 528 21.36 11.18 5.45
CA LYS A 528 22.12 11.51 6.67
C LYS A 528 21.28 12.24 7.72
N SER A 529 20.43 13.16 7.26
CA SER A 529 19.49 13.86 8.14
C SER A 529 18.25 14.34 7.38
N ARG A 530 17.18 14.58 8.14
CA ARG A 530 15.95 15.23 7.68
C ARG A 530 15.52 16.29 8.68
N THR A 531 15.10 17.44 8.19
CA THR A 531 14.42 18.45 9.00
C THR A 531 12.98 18.55 8.52
N ASP A 532 12.02 18.34 9.41
CA ASP A 532 10.59 18.41 9.08
C ASP A 532 10.10 19.86 8.96
N TRP A 533 8.81 20.04 8.62
CA TRP A 533 8.18 21.36 8.47
C TRP A 533 8.12 22.18 9.76
N ASN A 534 8.27 21.54 10.93
CA ASN A 534 8.29 22.17 12.24
C ASN A 534 9.73 22.45 12.72
N GLY A 535 10.74 22.15 11.90
CA GLY A 535 12.15 22.30 12.26
C GLY A 535 12.71 21.15 13.10
N ASN A 536 11.96 20.07 13.35
CA ASN A 536 12.49 18.91 14.08
C ASN A 536 13.49 18.17 13.21
N LEU A 537 14.67 17.93 13.77
CA LEU A 537 15.76 17.22 13.10
C LEU A 537 15.68 15.71 13.40
N THR A 538 15.75 14.88 12.38
CA THR A 538 15.99 13.44 12.49
C THR A 538 17.33 13.11 11.85
N THR A 539 18.22 12.43 12.57
CA THR A 539 19.54 12.00 12.09
C THR A 539 19.63 10.50 11.96
N TYR A 540 20.47 10.04 11.04
CA TYR A 540 20.61 8.63 10.68
C TYR A 540 22.08 8.25 10.62
N ASP A 541 22.39 7.03 11.04
CA ASP A 541 23.70 6.40 10.86
C ASP A 541 23.54 5.08 10.11
N TYR A 542 24.57 4.73 9.32
CA TYR A 542 24.55 3.58 8.42
C TYR A 542 25.81 2.73 8.57
N ASP A 543 25.66 1.43 8.35
CA ASP A 543 26.74 0.60 7.84
C ASP A 543 26.95 0.96 6.36
N LEU A 544 28.05 1.66 6.07
CA LEU A 544 28.35 2.13 4.71
C LEU A 544 28.81 1.02 3.76
N VAL A 545 29.11 -0.19 4.25
CA VAL A 545 29.46 -1.32 3.39
C VAL A 545 28.21 -1.93 2.77
N ARG A 546 27.10 -1.93 3.52
CA ARG A 546 25.82 -2.54 3.11
C ARG A 546 24.69 -1.52 2.93
N ASN A 547 24.97 -0.24 3.15
CA ASN A 547 24.00 0.85 3.16
C ASN A 547 22.77 0.60 4.06
N LEU A 548 22.98 -0.10 5.17
CA LEU A 548 21.92 -0.44 6.12
C LEU A 548 21.91 0.54 7.29
N GLN A 549 20.73 1.10 7.58
CA GLN A 549 20.56 2.05 8.67
C GLN A 549 20.77 1.36 10.02
N THR A 550 21.81 1.73 10.76
CA THR A 550 22.11 1.15 12.08
C THR A 550 21.52 1.96 13.23
N ARG A 551 21.25 3.26 13.02
CA ARG A 551 20.64 4.13 14.03
C ARG A 551 19.75 5.21 13.43
N ARG A 552 18.67 5.54 14.14
CA ARG A 552 17.83 6.73 13.95
C ARG A 552 17.79 7.53 15.24
N THR A 553 17.87 8.84 15.16
CA THR A 553 17.51 9.72 16.29
C THR A 553 16.50 10.74 15.80
N GLU A 554 15.25 10.57 16.23
CA GLU A 554 14.15 11.51 15.98
C GLU A 554 14.23 12.67 16.98
N ALA A 555 13.80 13.87 16.55
CA ALA A 555 13.89 15.09 17.35
C ALA A 555 15.29 15.30 17.97
N SER A 556 16.32 15.00 17.19
CA SER A 556 17.74 15.09 17.56
C SER A 556 18.09 16.49 18.06
N GLY A 557 18.77 16.54 19.20
CA GLY A 557 19.14 17.78 19.88
C GLY A 557 18.05 18.38 20.77
N THR A 558 16.86 17.78 20.87
CA THR A 558 15.78 18.23 21.78
C THR A 558 15.59 17.28 22.97
N PRO A 559 14.95 17.71 24.07
CA PRO A 559 14.58 16.83 25.19
C PRO A 559 13.63 15.69 24.80
N GLN A 560 12.93 15.80 23.67
CA GLN A 560 12.00 14.80 23.14
C GLN A 560 12.71 13.77 22.24
N ALA A 561 14.05 13.80 22.17
CA ALA A 561 14.81 12.91 21.30
C ALA A 561 14.51 11.43 21.58
N ARG A 562 14.28 10.66 20.51
CA ARG A 562 14.01 9.22 20.57
C ARG A 562 14.99 8.50 19.66
N MET A 563 15.68 7.50 20.21
CA MET A 563 16.69 6.74 19.50
C MET A 563 16.15 5.35 19.14
N ILE A 564 16.34 4.95 17.89
CA ILE A 564 16.09 3.60 17.39
C ILE A 564 17.43 3.04 16.92
N THR A 565 17.78 1.83 17.37
CA THR A 565 19.02 1.14 16.96
C THR A 565 18.68 -0.21 16.35
N THR A 566 19.24 -0.50 15.19
CA THR A 566 19.01 -1.74 14.45
C THR A 566 20.31 -2.54 14.34
N ALA A 567 20.27 -3.80 14.77
CA ALA A 567 21.27 -4.81 14.49
C ALA A 567 20.77 -5.67 13.33
N TRP A 568 21.51 -5.65 12.23
CA TRP A 568 21.17 -6.39 11.01
C TRP A 568 21.79 -7.78 11.02
N HIS A 569 21.13 -8.72 10.34
CA HIS A 569 21.70 -10.03 10.07
C HIS A 569 23.02 -9.88 9.31
N PRO A 570 24.11 -10.62 9.65
CA PRO A 570 25.46 -10.38 9.10
C PRO A 570 25.56 -10.41 7.57
N THR A 571 24.71 -11.17 6.89
CA THR A 571 24.74 -11.36 5.43
C THR A 571 23.42 -11.06 4.71
N ARG A 572 22.37 -10.66 5.42
CA ARG A 572 21.03 -10.42 4.84
C ARG A 572 20.47 -9.09 5.29
N ASP A 573 19.71 -8.43 4.43
CA ASP A 573 19.16 -7.09 4.70
C ASP A 573 17.88 -7.18 5.55
N VAL A 574 17.94 -7.98 6.63
CA VAL A 574 16.86 -8.20 7.60
C VAL A 574 17.36 -7.91 9.01
N PRO A 575 16.53 -7.32 9.88
CA PRO A 575 16.93 -6.99 11.25
C PRO A 575 16.92 -8.24 12.14
N GLU A 576 17.95 -8.46 12.94
CA GLU A 576 17.94 -9.44 14.03
C GLU A 576 17.43 -8.82 15.33
N LYS A 577 17.73 -7.54 15.57
CA LYS A 577 17.23 -6.80 16.73
C LYS A 577 16.95 -5.35 16.38
N ILE A 578 15.88 -4.80 16.95
CA ILE A 578 15.56 -3.37 16.90
C ILE A 578 15.29 -2.92 18.34
N ALA A 579 16.10 -2.01 18.85
CA ALA A 579 15.84 -1.34 20.12
C ALA A 579 15.16 0.00 19.85
N GLU A 580 14.01 0.20 20.47
CA GLU A 580 13.20 1.41 20.39
C GLU A 580 12.86 1.88 21.82
N PRO A 581 12.34 3.10 22.00
CA PRO A 581 11.86 3.53 23.30
C PRO A 581 10.90 2.51 23.94
N LYS A 582 11.26 2.05 25.13
CA LYS A 582 10.53 1.10 26.00
C LYS A 582 10.44 -0.33 25.48
N ARG A 583 11.14 -0.70 24.39
CA ARG A 583 11.12 -2.09 23.90
C ARG A 583 12.33 -2.47 23.06
N VAL A 584 12.69 -3.75 23.11
CA VAL A 584 13.54 -4.41 22.11
C VAL A 584 12.71 -5.46 21.38
N ILE A 585 12.79 -5.43 20.06
CA ILE A 585 12.21 -6.43 19.16
C ILE A 585 13.34 -7.32 18.67
N MET A 586 13.18 -8.63 18.77
CA MET A 586 14.16 -9.63 18.32
C MET A 586 13.52 -10.51 17.26
N PHE A 587 14.30 -10.88 16.25
CA PHE A 587 13.88 -11.73 15.15
C PHE A 587 14.84 -12.90 15.01
N SER A 588 14.29 -14.06 14.65
CA SER A 588 15.08 -15.21 14.20
C SER A 588 14.61 -15.62 12.82
N TYR A 589 15.54 -16.15 12.02
CA TYR A 589 15.29 -16.54 10.64
C TYR A 589 15.87 -17.92 10.36
N ASP A 590 15.32 -18.62 9.37
CA ASP A 590 15.92 -19.81 8.80
C ASP A 590 17.09 -19.46 7.85
N SER A 591 17.70 -20.48 7.24
CA SER A 591 18.77 -20.30 6.26
C SER A 591 18.33 -19.63 4.94
N LEU A 592 17.03 -19.50 4.70
CA LEU A 592 16.45 -18.86 3.52
C LEU A 592 15.94 -17.43 3.83
N GLY A 593 16.06 -16.99 5.10
CA GLY A 593 15.61 -15.68 5.55
C GLY A 593 14.11 -15.60 5.88
N ASN A 594 13.40 -16.73 5.98
CA ASN A 594 12.03 -16.73 6.49
C ASN A 594 12.05 -16.55 8.02
N MET A 595 11.18 -15.70 8.54
CA MET A 595 11.16 -15.34 9.96
C MET A 595 10.60 -16.49 10.80
N LEU A 596 11.45 -17.17 11.57
CA LEU A 596 11.07 -18.25 12.49
C LEU A 596 10.44 -17.74 13.78
N GLY A 597 10.82 -16.53 14.21
CA GLY A 597 10.34 -15.98 15.45
C GLY A 597 10.43 -14.46 15.51
N LYS A 598 9.50 -13.86 16.24
CA LYS A 598 9.50 -12.44 16.61
C LYS A 598 9.23 -12.34 18.11
N THR A 599 10.10 -11.67 18.85
CA THR A 599 9.92 -11.46 20.29
C THR A 599 9.92 -9.98 20.61
N LEU A 600 8.89 -9.52 21.31
CA LEU A 600 8.78 -8.16 21.84
C LEU A 600 9.08 -8.23 23.33
N GLN A 601 10.18 -7.59 23.74
CA GLN A 601 10.59 -7.46 25.13
C GLN A 601 10.46 -6.00 25.55
N ALA A 602 9.62 -5.70 26.53
CA ALA A 602 9.57 -4.36 27.09
C ALA A 602 10.87 -4.03 27.85
N THR A 603 11.26 -2.77 27.84
CA THR A 603 12.44 -2.25 28.55
C THR A 603 12.11 -1.00 29.36
N SER A 604 12.96 -0.67 30.32
CA SER A 604 12.84 0.59 31.09
C SER A 604 13.37 1.82 30.34
N ASP A 605 13.93 1.65 29.13
CA ASP A 605 14.58 2.72 28.37
C ASP A 605 13.56 3.63 27.67
N ALA A 606 13.15 4.69 28.36
CA ALA A 606 12.12 5.61 27.86
C ALA A 606 12.49 6.37 26.59
N THR A 607 13.78 6.51 26.27
CA THR A 607 14.27 7.32 25.14
C THR A 607 14.93 6.49 24.05
N GLY A 608 15.27 5.22 24.31
CA GLY A 608 15.96 4.34 23.37
C GLY A 608 17.49 4.51 23.36
N VAL A 609 18.03 5.40 24.20
CA VAL A 609 19.47 5.75 24.25
C VAL A 609 20.33 4.58 24.76
N GLN A 610 19.78 3.72 25.61
CA GLN A 610 20.49 2.53 26.08
C GLN A 610 20.51 1.43 25.01
N GLY A 611 19.64 1.50 24.01
CA GLY A 611 19.60 0.58 22.88
C GLY A 611 19.48 -0.88 23.34
N PHE A 612 20.38 -1.74 22.87
CA PHE A 612 20.40 -3.16 23.26
C PHE A 612 20.89 -3.41 24.69
N SER A 613 21.44 -2.40 25.37
CA SER A 613 21.87 -2.49 26.77
C SER A 613 20.75 -2.13 27.76
N ALA A 614 19.55 -1.79 27.27
CA ALA A 614 18.42 -1.42 28.09
C ALA A 614 17.96 -2.58 29.01
N SER A 615 17.69 -2.28 30.28
CA SER A 615 17.15 -3.25 31.22
C SER A 615 15.76 -3.73 30.81
N VAL A 616 15.57 -5.04 30.75
CA VAL A 616 14.29 -5.67 30.42
C VAL A 616 13.27 -5.53 31.55
N VAL A 617 12.00 -5.34 31.20
CA VAL A 617 10.88 -5.32 32.15
C VAL A 617 9.74 -6.20 31.62
N GLY A 618 9.02 -6.85 32.53
CA GLY A 618 7.89 -7.72 32.18
C GLY A 618 8.28 -8.96 31.35
N THR A 619 7.27 -9.74 31.00
CA THR A 619 7.42 -10.98 30.22
C THR A 619 7.45 -10.67 28.72
N PRO A 620 8.32 -11.31 27.94
CA PRO A 620 8.32 -11.16 26.49
C PRO A 620 7.05 -11.72 25.86
N ARG A 621 6.65 -11.14 24.73
CA ARG A 621 5.62 -11.67 23.83
C ARG A 621 6.31 -12.24 22.60
N THR A 622 6.10 -13.53 22.31
CA THR A 622 6.82 -14.22 21.24
C THR A 622 5.85 -14.84 20.26
N TRP A 623 6.06 -14.59 18.97
CA TRP A 623 5.37 -15.26 17.87
C TRP A 623 6.36 -16.20 17.19
N THR A 624 5.90 -17.39 16.81
CA THR A 624 6.73 -18.37 16.09
C THR A 624 6.06 -18.83 14.81
N TYR A 625 6.89 -19.15 13.83
CA TYR A 625 6.45 -19.59 12.51
C TYR A 625 7.29 -20.77 12.06
N THR A 626 6.66 -21.71 11.35
CA THR A 626 7.35 -22.76 10.62
C THR A 626 7.01 -22.65 9.14
N TYR A 627 7.87 -23.18 8.28
CA TYR A 627 7.74 -23.07 6.83
C TYR A 627 8.00 -24.42 6.16
N ASN A 628 7.40 -24.62 4.99
CA ASN A 628 7.79 -25.70 4.09
C ASN A 628 9.05 -25.30 3.29
N THR A 629 9.55 -26.21 2.46
CA THR A 629 10.74 -25.98 1.63
C THR A 629 10.53 -24.90 0.55
N ALA A 630 9.28 -24.57 0.22
CA ALA A 630 8.92 -23.50 -0.70
C ALA A 630 8.71 -22.14 0.01
N GLY A 631 9.09 -22.01 1.30
CA GLY A 631 8.97 -20.77 2.06
C GLY A 631 7.54 -20.40 2.48
N GLN A 632 6.58 -21.33 2.35
CA GLN A 632 5.19 -21.09 2.70
C GLN A 632 4.97 -21.46 4.17
N VAL A 633 4.24 -20.62 4.90
CA VAL A 633 3.98 -20.80 6.34
C VAL A 633 3.22 -22.10 6.57
N LEU A 634 3.72 -23.00 7.43
CA LEU A 634 3.04 -24.22 7.86
C LEU A 634 2.32 -24.02 9.20
N THR A 635 2.94 -23.30 10.13
CA THR A 635 2.32 -22.95 11.42
C THR A 635 2.60 -21.49 11.75
N ALA A 636 1.63 -20.85 12.41
CA ALA A 636 1.80 -19.55 13.05
C ALA A 636 1.23 -19.64 14.47
N THR A 637 2.09 -19.44 15.47
CA THR A 637 1.71 -19.45 16.88
C THR A 637 1.87 -18.04 17.43
N GLY A 638 0.84 -17.57 18.11
CA GLY A 638 0.79 -16.23 18.68
C GLY A 638 1.57 -16.14 19.99
N ALA A 639 1.40 -14.99 20.66
CA ALA A 639 2.15 -14.69 21.88
C ALA A 639 1.48 -15.16 23.17
N ARG A 640 0.32 -15.82 23.10
CA ARG A 640 -0.35 -16.32 24.30
C ARG A 640 0.29 -17.63 24.73
N THR A 641 0.55 -17.72 26.03
CA THR A 641 1.11 -18.92 26.66
C THR A 641 0.07 -19.68 27.48
N ASP A 642 -1.12 -19.10 27.66
CA ASP A 642 -2.20 -19.63 28.50
C ASP A 642 -3.22 -20.46 27.72
N ILE A 643 -3.22 -20.38 26.39
CA ILE A 643 -4.01 -21.24 25.49
C ILE A 643 -3.16 -21.62 24.28
N ASP A 644 -3.55 -22.68 23.57
CA ASP A 644 -3.07 -22.87 22.20
C ASP A 644 -3.67 -21.78 21.31
N ASP A 645 -2.80 -21.08 20.60
CA ASP A 645 -3.15 -20.08 19.59
C ASP A 645 -2.50 -20.38 18.23
N THR A 646 -2.13 -21.66 18.02
CA THR A 646 -1.52 -22.13 16.78
C THR A 646 -2.53 -22.25 15.65
N THR A 647 -2.23 -21.62 14.52
CA THR A 647 -2.92 -21.84 13.24
C THR A 647 -2.02 -22.63 12.31
N THR A 648 -2.54 -23.68 11.67
CA THR A 648 -1.80 -24.50 10.70
C THR A 648 -2.34 -24.34 9.29
N TYR A 649 -1.44 -24.46 8.31
CA TYR A 649 -1.71 -24.24 6.90
C TYR A 649 -1.18 -25.42 6.09
N THR A 650 -1.91 -25.81 5.05
CA THR A 650 -1.43 -26.79 4.07
C THR A 650 -1.55 -26.22 2.66
N TYR A 651 -0.78 -26.78 1.72
CA TYR A 651 -0.73 -26.33 0.34
C TYR A 651 -0.89 -27.51 -0.60
N ASP A 652 -1.47 -27.27 -1.78
CA ASP A 652 -1.56 -28.26 -2.85
C ASP A 652 -0.23 -28.40 -3.62
N SER A 653 -0.19 -29.31 -4.59
CA SER A 653 1.00 -29.56 -5.41
C SER A 653 1.41 -28.39 -6.32
N HIS A 654 0.53 -27.40 -6.51
CA HIS A 654 0.79 -26.18 -7.29
C HIS A 654 1.12 -24.99 -6.39
N GLY A 655 1.31 -25.22 -5.08
CA GLY A 655 1.63 -24.18 -4.12
C GLY A 655 0.44 -23.31 -3.70
N ASN A 656 -0.80 -23.66 -4.07
CA ASN A 656 -1.99 -22.93 -3.59
C ASN A 656 -2.34 -23.35 -2.16
N LEU A 657 -2.89 -22.43 -1.37
CA LEU A 657 -3.36 -22.74 -0.02
C LEU A 657 -4.52 -23.75 -0.07
N ALA A 658 -4.37 -24.92 0.56
CA ALA A 658 -5.39 -25.96 0.55
C ALA A 658 -6.27 -25.93 1.81
N THR A 659 -5.66 -25.78 2.99
CA THR A 659 -6.41 -25.72 4.25
C THR A 659 -5.85 -24.68 5.21
N VAL A 660 -6.74 -24.13 6.03
CA VAL A 660 -6.40 -23.34 7.22
C VAL A 660 -7.11 -23.97 8.42
N THR A 661 -6.33 -24.39 9.42
CA THR A 661 -6.85 -24.96 10.66
C THR A 661 -6.53 -24.01 11.80
N ASN A 662 -7.54 -23.44 12.44
CA ASN A 662 -7.33 -22.53 13.57
C ASN A 662 -6.96 -23.31 14.85
N ALA A 663 -6.65 -22.58 15.94
CA ALA A 663 -6.31 -23.18 17.23
C ALA A 663 -7.44 -24.01 17.88
N LEU A 664 -8.70 -23.79 17.46
CA LEU A 664 -9.86 -24.59 17.87
C LEU A 664 -10.07 -25.83 16.99
N GLN A 665 -9.11 -26.17 16.13
CA GLN A 665 -9.16 -27.27 15.16
C GLN A 665 -10.28 -27.15 14.12
N HIS A 666 -10.82 -25.95 13.92
CA HIS A 666 -11.76 -25.70 12.84
C HIS A 666 -11.02 -25.53 11.52
N VAL A 667 -11.42 -26.31 10.53
CA VAL A 667 -10.78 -26.36 9.21
C VAL A 667 -11.58 -25.55 8.20
N THR A 668 -10.91 -24.65 7.48
CA THR A 668 -11.40 -24.06 6.25
C THR A 668 -10.64 -24.68 5.08
N THR A 669 -11.33 -25.19 4.07
CA THR A 669 -10.74 -25.79 2.87
C THR A 669 -10.92 -24.88 1.66
N LEU A 670 -9.88 -24.73 0.85
CA LEU A 670 -9.88 -23.96 -0.39
C LEU A 670 -9.56 -24.91 -1.56
N SER A 671 -10.30 -24.80 -2.65
CA SER A 671 -10.23 -25.72 -3.79
C SER A 671 -10.72 -25.08 -5.08
N ASN A 672 -10.73 -25.85 -6.16
CA ASN A 672 -11.14 -25.41 -7.50
C ASN A 672 -10.36 -24.17 -7.97
N TYR A 673 -9.05 -24.18 -7.74
CA TYR A 673 -8.18 -23.13 -8.26
C TYR A 673 -8.18 -23.14 -9.78
N ASP A 674 -8.25 -21.96 -10.39
CA ASP A 674 -7.99 -21.85 -11.84
C ASP A 674 -6.49 -21.86 -12.15
N ALA A 675 -6.14 -21.90 -13.44
CA ALA A 675 -4.75 -21.96 -13.88
C ALA A 675 -3.91 -20.73 -13.48
N ASN A 676 -4.55 -19.62 -13.10
CA ASN A 676 -3.90 -18.41 -12.59
C ASN A 676 -3.75 -18.42 -11.06
N GLY A 677 -4.20 -19.47 -10.37
CA GLY A 677 -4.10 -19.62 -8.93
C GLY A 677 -5.20 -18.91 -8.14
N ARG A 678 -6.31 -18.53 -8.78
CA ARG A 678 -7.46 -17.90 -8.09
C ARG A 678 -8.38 -18.99 -7.55
N VAL A 679 -8.83 -18.87 -6.30
CA VAL A 679 -9.68 -19.85 -5.61
C VAL A 679 -11.11 -19.87 -6.14
N GLY A 680 -11.61 -21.02 -6.59
CA GLY A 680 -12.99 -21.16 -7.05
C GLY A 680 -13.99 -21.59 -5.97
N ARG A 681 -13.54 -22.28 -4.91
CA ARG A 681 -14.42 -22.78 -3.83
C ARG A 681 -13.77 -22.72 -2.46
N ILE A 682 -14.53 -22.23 -1.49
CA ILE A 682 -14.17 -22.23 -0.07
C ILE A 682 -15.24 -23.00 0.70
N VAL A 683 -14.81 -23.91 1.57
CA VAL A 683 -15.67 -24.62 2.52
C VAL A 683 -15.24 -24.25 3.92
N ASP A 684 -16.11 -23.59 4.67
CA ASP A 684 -15.82 -23.22 6.05
C ASP A 684 -15.97 -24.42 7.01
N GLN A 685 -15.67 -24.17 8.29
CA GLN A 685 -15.73 -25.17 9.35
C GLN A 685 -17.11 -25.81 9.58
N ASN A 686 -18.20 -25.16 9.16
CA ASN A 686 -19.56 -25.65 9.36
C ASN A 686 -20.12 -26.31 8.08
N GLY A 687 -19.31 -26.40 7.03
CA GLY A 687 -19.69 -26.96 5.72
C GLY A 687 -20.37 -25.96 4.79
N LEU A 688 -20.44 -24.67 5.15
CA LEU A 688 -20.97 -23.64 4.26
C LEU A 688 -20.01 -23.42 3.10
N ILE A 689 -20.55 -23.60 1.90
CA ILE A 689 -19.82 -23.45 0.64
C ILE A 689 -19.95 -22.01 0.15
N THR A 690 -18.81 -21.43 -0.21
CA THR A 690 -18.70 -20.20 -1.00
C THR A 690 -18.04 -20.53 -2.34
N ASP A 691 -18.77 -20.36 -3.43
CA ASP A 691 -18.26 -20.47 -4.79
C ASP A 691 -17.95 -19.08 -5.36
N LEU A 692 -16.84 -18.97 -6.10
CA LEU A 692 -16.34 -17.74 -6.70
C LEU A 692 -16.13 -17.96 -8.20
N ALA A 693 -16.54 -16.99 -9.00
CA ALA A 693 -16.25 -16.95 -10.43
C ALA A 693 -15.56 -15.64 -10.80
N TYR A 694 -14.70 -15.69 -11.81
CA TYR A 694 -13.88 -14.56 -12.22
C TYR A 694 -14.04 -14.26 -13.70
N SER A 695 -13.82 -13.00 -14.08
CA SER A 695 -13.64 -12.59 -15.47
C SER A 695 -12.31 -13.13 -16.01
N PRO A 696 -12.14 -13.19 -17.36
CA PRO A 696 -10.87 -13.53 -17.98
C PRO A 696 -9.69 -12.69 -17.44
N ARG A 697 -9.95 -11.43 -17.05
CA ARG A 697 -8.95 -10.49 -16.55
C ARG A 697 -8.61 -10.56 -15.06
N GLY A 698 -9.34 -11.31 -14.23
CA GLY A 698 -9.05 -11.31 -12.78
C GLY A 698 -10.23 -11.05 -11.86
N TRP A 699 -11.23 -10.32 -12.34
CA TRP A 699 -12.18 -9.66 -11.45
C TRP A 699 -13.28 -10.63 -11.03
N LEU A 700 -13.67 -10.61 -9.75
CA LEU A 700 -14.74 -11.44 -9.23
C LEU A 700 -16.05 -11.05 -9.93
N THR A 701 -16.72 -11.98 -10.61
CA THR A 701 -18.00 -11.73 -11.30
C THR A 701 -19.19 -12.27 -10.51
N SER A 702 -18.99 -13.31 -9.71
CA SER A 702 -20.02 -13.83 -8.81
C SER A 702 -19.45 -14.43 -7.54
N LYS A 703 -20.22 -14.31 -6.46
CA LYS A 703 -20.01 -15.00 -5.19
C LYS A 703 -21.31 -15.69 -4.78
N THR A 704 -21.29 -17.01 -4.66
CA THR A 704 -22.45 -17.80 -4.25
C THR A 704 -22.20 -18.40 -2.88
N VAL A 705 -22.97 -18.01 -1.86
CA VAL A 705 -22.84 -18.51 -0.48
C VAL A 705 -24.10 -19.30 -0.11
N GLY A 706 -23.96 -20.60 0.11
CA GLY A 706 -25.10 -21.44 0.50
C GLY A 706 -26.29 -21.39 -0.47
N GLY A 707 -26.03 -21.18 -1.77
CA GLY A 707 -27.03 -21.06 -2.84
C GLY A 707 -27.46 -19.62 -3.16
N GLU A 708 -27.14 -18.64 -2.29
CA GLU A 708 -27.47 -17.23 -2.51
C GLU A 708 -26.35 -16.56 -3.32
N THR A 709 -26.68 -16.00 -4.48
CA THR A 709 -25.69 -15.45 -5.41
C THR A 709 -25.67 -13.92 -5.39
N THR A 710 -24.49 -13.34 -5.21
CA THR A 710 -24.22 -11.92 -5.45
C THR A 710 -23.39 -11.80 -6.73
N THR A 711 -23.77 -10.92 -7.65
CA THR A 711 -23.01 -10.65 -8.88
C THR A 711 -22.38 -9.26 -8.88
N TYR A 712 -21.28 -9.12 -9.62
CA TYR A 712 -20.45 -7.94 -9.67
C TYR A 712 -20.17 -7.58 -11.13
N ASP A 713 -20.74 -6.48 -11.59
CA ASP A 713 -20.51 -5.96 -12.94
C ASP A 713 -19.37 -4.95 -12.92
N HIS A 714 -18.50 -5.02 -13.92
CA HIS A 714 -17.34 -4.16 -14.05
C HIS A 714 -17.36 -3.42 -15.39
N ASP A 715 -16.79 -2.22 -15.43
CA ASP A 715 -16.51 -1.55 -16.70
C ASP A 715 -15.26 -2.15 -17.40
N GLY A 716 -14.85 -1.55 -18.51
CA GLY A 716 -13.69 -2.00 -19.28
C GLY A 716 -12.37 -1.92 -18.53
N VAL A 717 -12.23 -1.08 -17.49
CA VAL A 717 -10.99 -0.93 -16.71
C VAL A 717 -11.02 -1.70 -15.39
N GLY A 718 -12.15 -2.31 -15.03
CA GLY A 718 -12.30 -3.12 -13.84
C GLY A 718 -12.89 -2.38 -12.64
N GLN A 719 -13.46 -1.19 -12.85
CA GLN A 719 -14.22 -0.51 -11.82
C GLN A 719 -15.57 -1.18 -11.66
N LEU A 720 -15.97 -1.42 -10.42
CA LEU A 720 -17.27 -2.02 -10.10
C LEU A 720 -18.39 -1.05 -10.46
N THR A 721 -19.24 -1.39 -11.43
CA THR A 721 -20.36 -0.55 -11.86
C THR A 721 -21.69 -0.96 -11.23
N LYS A 722 -21.81 -2.22 -10.80
CA LYS A 722 -23.02 -2.72 -10.15
C LYS A 722 -22.74 -3.93 -9.26
N VAL A 723 -23.40 -3.98 -8.11
CA VAL A 723 -23.50 -5.17 -7.25
C VAL A 723 -24.96 -5.57 -7.18
N THR A 724 -25.30 -6.78 -7.62
CA THR A 724 -26.66 -7.33 -7.51
C THR A 724 -26.68 -8.40 -6.43
N LEU A 725 -27.54 -8.21 -5.43
CA LEU A 725 -27.76 -9.10 -4.31
C LEU A 725 -28.67 -10.28 -4.70
N PRO A 726 -28.76 -11.35 -3.87
CA PRO A 726 -29.59 -12.52 -4.16
C PRO A 726 -31.10 -12.23 -4.26
N ASP A 727 -31.57 -11.09 -3.74
CA ASP A 727 -32.96 -10.63 -3.81
C ASP A 727 -33.23 -9.68 -4.99
N ASP A 728 -32.33 -9.66 -5.98
CA ASP A 728 -32.30 -8.76 -7.14
C ASP A 728 -32.15 -7.26 -6.80
N GLY A 729 -32.03 -6.93 -5.51
CA GLY A 729 -31.65 -5.60 -5.06
C GLY A 729 -30.24 -5.26 -5.55
N TYR A 730 -30.00 -4.02 -5.99
CA TYR A 730 -28.68 -3.63 -6.47
C TYR A 730 -28.23 -2.26 -6.00
N ILE A 731 -26.92 -2.09 -5.98
CA ILE A 731 -26.22 -0.81 -5.87
C ILE A 731 -25.41 -0.63 -7.15
N SER A 732 -25.46 0.57 -7.73
CA SER A 732 -24.73 0.95 -8.94
C SER A 732 -23.79 2.11 -8.64
N TYR A 733 -22.71 2.18 -9.41
CA TYR A 733 -21.63 3.14 -9.26
C TYR A 733 -21.34 3.78 -10.62
N THR A 734 -21.09 5.08 -10.63
CA THR A 734 -20.68 5.81 -11.83
C THR A 734 -19.38 6.55 -11.56
N TYR A 735 -18.50 6.49 -12.54
CA TYR A 735 -17.18 7.10 -12.49
C TYR A 735 -17.07 8.15 -13.59
N ASP A 736 -16.27 9.19 -13.34
CA ASP A 736 -15.85 10.07 -14.42
C ASP A 736 -14.71 9.43 -15.24
N PRO A 737 -14.35 10.00 -16.41
CA PRO A 737 -13.25 9.49 -17.23
C PRO A 737 -11.85 9.53 -16.57
N ALA A 738 -11.72 10.18 -15.40
CA ALA A 738 -10.51 10.16 -14.57
C ALA A 738 -10.58 9.08 -13.47
N HIS A 739 -11.55 8.15 -13.57
CA HIS A 739 -11.74 7.00 -12.68
C HIS A 739 -12.11 7.39 -11.25
N ARG A 740 -12.79 8.53 -11.08
CA ARG A 740 -13.27 8.98 -9.77
C ARG A 740 -14.76 8.70 -9.60
N LEU A 741 -15.15 8.14 -8.46
CA LEU A 741 -16.55 7.85 -8.14
C LEU A 741 -17.35 9.16 -8.03
N THR A 742 -18.34 9.35 -8.89
CA THR A 742 -19.18 10.56 -8.93
C THR A 742 -20.62 10.30 -8.52
N HIS A 743 -21.09 9.06 -8.61
CA HIS A 743 -22.48 8.73 -8.28
C HIS A 743 -22.61 7.30 -7.74
N VAL A 744 -23.50 7.14 -6.76
CA VAL A 744 -23.94 5.85 -6.21
C VAL A 744 -25.46 5.85 -6.16
N ALA A 745 -26.11 4.80 -6.66
CA ALA A 745 -27.56 4.67 -6.60
C ALA A 745 -27.99 3.24 -6.29
N ASP A 746 -29.10 3.08 -5.56
CA ASP A 746 -29.75 1.78 -5.39
C ASP A 746 -30.87 1.55 -6.40
N ASN A 747 -31.39 0.32 -6.43
CA ASN A 747 -32.51 -0.07 -7.29
C ASN A 747 -33.86 0.57 -6.92
N LEU A 748 -33.93 1.30 -5.80
CA LEU A 748 -35.12 2.04 -5.37
C LEU A 748 -35.06 3.52 -5.79
N GLY A 749 -33.95 3.98 -6.37
CA GLY A 749 -33.75 5.36 -6.81
C GLY A 749 -33.12 6.28 -5.76
N ASN A 750 -32.80 5.77 -4.56
CA ASN A 750 -32.01 6.56 -3.60
C ASN A 750 -30.60 6.72 -4.15
N SER A 751 -30.03 7.91 -4.02
CA SER A 751 -28.74 8.20 -4.64
C SER A 751 -27.86 9.14 -3.82
N ILE A 752 -26.56 9.04 -4.07
CA ILE A 752 -25.53 9.95 -3.59
C ILE A 752 -24.78 10.47 -4.81
N THR A 753 -24.64 11.79 -4.92
CA THR A 753 -23.84 12.43 -5.99
C THR A 753 -22.70 13.23 -5.37
N TYR A 754 -21.51 13.07 -5.92
CA TYR A 754 -20.30 13.77 -5.49
C TYR A 754 -19.90 14.83 -6.52
N THR A 755 -19.60 16.03 -6.05
CA THR A 755 -18.85 17.03 -6.83
C THR A 755 -17.43 17.06 -6.30
N LEU A 756 -16.47 16.79 -7.19
CA LEU A 756 -15.06 16.72 -6.87
C LEU A 756 -14.31 17.91 -7.48
N ASP A 757 -13.31 18.44 -6.79
CA ASP A 757 -12.35 19.37 -7.40
C ASP A 757 -11.31 18.63 -8.26
N ALA A 758 -10.38 19.35 -8.87
CA ALA A 758 -9.35 18.75 -9.72
C ALA A 758 -8.38 17.83 -8.96
N MET A 759 -8.26 17.93 -7.64
CA MET A 759 -7.41 17.08 -6.79
C MET A 759 -8.19 15.87 -6.22
N GLY A 760 -9.47 15.72 -6.60
CA GLY A 760 -10.34 14.64 -6.12
C GLY A 760 -11.00 14.90 -4.77
N ASN A 761 -10.88 16.11 -4.20
CA ASN A 761 -11.56 16.41 -2.95
C ASN A 761 -13.07 16.56 -3.15
N ARG A 762 -13.84 16.07 -2.19
CA ARG A 762 -15.31 16.15 -2.20
C ARG A 762 -15.80 17.54 -1.80
N LEU A 763 -15.94 18.44 -2.79
CA LEU A 763 -16.54 19.75 -2.59
C LEU A 763 -18.01 19.68 -2.19
N LYS A 764 -18.76 18.73 -2.75
CA LYS A 764 -20.19 18.56 -2.47
C LYS A 764 -20.57 17.08 -2.44
N GLU A 765 -21.50 16.76 -1.55
CA GLU A 765 -22.16 15.46 -1.46
C GLU A 765 -23.67 15.70 -1.31
N GLU A 766 -24.46 15.15 -2.23
CA GLU A 766 -25.92 15.26 -2.26
C GLU A 766 -26.55 13.88 -2.14
N VAL A 767 -27.32 13.67 -1.08
CA VAL A 767 -28.10 12.46 -0.86
C VAL A 767 -29.54 12.76 -1.24
N LYS A 768 -30.08 12.01 -2.20
CA LYS A 768 -31.47 12.10 -2.64
C LYS A 768 -32.23 10.81 -2.31
N ASP A 769 -33.50 10.97 -1.97
CA ASP A 769 -34.41 9.85 -1.84
C ASP A 769 -34.87 9.32 -3.21
N ALA A 770 -35.67 8.24 -3.18
CA ALA A 770 -36.28 7.64 -4.37
C ALA A 770 -37.13 8.59 -5.22
N GLY A 771 -37.67 9.67 -4.64
CA GLY A 771 -38.43 10.71 -5.35
C GLY A 771 -37.54 11.78 -5.98
N GLY A 772 -36.22 11.69 -5.81
CA GLY A 772 -35.25 12.69 -6.23
C GLY A 772 -35.16 13.90 -5.30
N THR A 773 -35.83 13.86 -4.14
CA THR A 773 -35.84 14.95 -3.15
C THR A 773 -34.51 14.95 -2.39
N LEU A 774 -33.90 16.11 -2.23
CA LEU A 774 -32.66 16.27 -1.48
C LEU A 774 -32.91 16.02 0.02
N ALA A 775 -32.41 14.90 0.54
CA ALA A 775 -32.53 14.53 1.95
C ALA A 775 -31.38 15.10 2.79
N ARG A 776 -30.17 15.19 2.21
CA ARG A 776 -28.98 15.74 2.87
C ARG A 776 -28.03 16.35 1.86
N GLN A 777 -27.43 17.47 2.22
CA GLN A 777 -26.30 18.04 1.52
C GLN A 777 -25.14 18.30 2.47
N THR A 778 -23.93 18.04 2.01
CA THR A 778 -22.69 18.45 2.69
C THR A 778 -21.79 19.16 1.68
N THR A 779 -21.28 20.33 2.04
CA THR A 779 -20.28 21.08 1.28
C THR A 779 -18.99 21.19 2.06
N ARG A 780 -17.85 21.16 1.37
CA ARG A 780 -16.52 21.22 1.97
C ARG A 780 -15.66 22.25 1.24
N ILE A 781 -14.83 22.95 2.00
CA ILE A 781 -13.83 23.89 1.48
C ILE A 781 -12.46 23.38 1.92
N TYR A 782 -11.51 23.38 0.99
CA TYR A 782 -10.13 22.94 1.22
C TYR A 782 -9.19 24.14 1.08
N ASP A 783 -8.14 24.17 1.88
CA ASP A 783 -7.10 25.19 1.78
C ASP A 783 -6.06 24.86 0.70
N ALA A 784 -5.13 25.78 0.45
CA ALA A 784 -4.06 25.63 -0.54
C ALA A 784 -3.11 24.45 -0.26
N LEU A 785 -3.10 23.92 0.96
CA LEU A 785 -2.34 22.73 1.34
C LEU A 785 -3.15 21.45 1.16
N ASN A 786 -4.29 21.53 0.50
CA ASN A 786 -5.23 20.44 0.32
C ASN A 786 -5.77 19.88 1.65
N ARG A 787 -5.99 20.75 2.64
CA ARG A 787 -6.54 20.37 3.95
C ARG A 787 -7.97 20.87 4.08
N LEU A 788 -8.83 20.04 4.66
CA LEU A 788 -10.22 20.40 4.90
C LEU A 788 -10.28 21.60 5.88
N GLN A 789 -10.76 22.73 5.38
CA GLN A 789 -10.85 23.99 6.13
C GLN A 789 -12.23 24.16 6.76
N GLN A 790 -13.29 23.77 6.04
CA GLN A 790 -14.66 23.96 6.48
C GLN A 790 -15.56 22.84 5.96
N ILE A 791 -16.53 22.44 6.79
CA ILE A 791 -17.65 21.60 6.40
C ILE A 791 -18.94 22.35 6.73
N THR A 792 -19.91 22.34 5.82
CA THR A 792 -21.26 22.84 6.09
C THR A 792 -22.26 21.76 5.69
N GLY A 793 -23.15 21.40 6.62
CA GLY A 793 -24.17 20.37 6.42
C GLY A 793 -25.57 20.96 6.56
N GLY A 794 -26.47 20.54 5.68
CA GLY A 794 -27.91 20.80 5.77
C GLY A 794 -28.70 19.49 5.62
N GLN A 795 -29.72 19.31 6.45
CA GLN A 795 -30.76 18.29 6.26
C GLN A 795 -32.07 19.03 5.98
N GLN A 796 -32.84 18.55 5.00
CA GLN A 796 -34.21 19.02 4.80
C GLN A 796 -35.19 18.24 5.68
#